data_AF-A0A1B6CXZ8-F1
#
_entry.id   AF-A0A1B6CXZ8-F1
#
_cell.length_a   1.000
_cell.length_b   1.000
_cell.length_c   1.000
_cell.angle_alpha   90.00
_cell.angle_beta   90.00
_cell.angle_gamma   90.00
#
_symmetry.space_group_name_H-M   'P 1'
#
loop_
_entity.id
_entity.type
_entity.pdbx_description
1 polymer ?
#
loop_
_entity_poly.entity_id
_entity_poly.type
_entity_poly.pdbx_seq_one_letter_code
_entity_poly.pdbx_strand_id
1 'polypeptide(L)'
;NLVSQTSSRSEMRELQYTSAVRNDSVSLNQLQEFKAQILILLENPAEVASYVNKLSFAQCTYLLSVYWLETLRVKNSTIPSLQPILEYLVDSTIQKDKSGMWHCVSSVGDRVFALFLNAMSSKPKDESREKELEEHAQFLLVNFNHIHKQIRRVADKYLSGLVDRFPHLLWNCRVLWCMLDILQVLSFSLELDPNEETPTLNVPSTSYSIPLMDTLEARESIVNDFSARCLGIIQEAMKWAPQATRSHLQDYLNKIPSSGQWHHSGLALATESVLMSKGLNLHSAPLSINTLEKRPLCVKSDSSYFVSTLSLRSKFSGQVTGMFTAGVLESQVMESVIEEVWNSCNTKSTTNYHNALWRATALLISTKGSPRKLLHVVAWSQLELFTETALSTALECWQWLITARPDLELEFLQELFAAWQCSVDKRLGLFSVEAHEVSPLAAYEGCVLEPRPPYVAPHNIWIKFLTELVETAKYNNQDKVDMLANLLHYSLFMLVGGTNQPHQNRHVAAVGARFRLLSCGLSLLQGDVLTRSLAKNVLRERIYCTCLDYFCSPKQCPTQRGVELREDIHVLIKFWLTMHSDKKYLLASVIGDLDVTAIMGNQSISGSSVNDTKLQGTSITGSDLPKTGWINTVPLSASTNTLTKRSTRSKRQINN
;
A
#
# COMPACT_ATOMS: atom_id res chain seq x y z
N ASN A 1 -0.34 25.59 -26.71
CA ASN A 1 0.38 26.85 -27.04
C ASN A 1 -0.61 27.92 -27.48
N LEU A 2 -1.19 28.64 -26.52
CA LEU A 2 -2.01 29.84 -26.74
C LEU A 2 -1.96 30.71 -25.46
N VAL A 3 -0.74 31.01 -25.03
CA VAL A 3 -0.43 31.87 -23.87
C VAL A 3 0.70 32.79 -24.31
N SER A 4 0.43 34.10 -24.36
CA SER A 4 1.40 35.12 -24.79
C SER A 4 2.16 35.68 -23.60
N GLN A 5 3.50 35.63 -23.64
CA GLN A 5 4.38 36.05 -22.54
C GLN A 5 4.54 37.59 -22.40
N THR A 6 3.45 38.36 -22.48
CA THR A 6 3.52 39.83 -22.52
C THR A 6 2.43 40.54 -21.70
N SER A 7 2.86 41.33 -20.70
CA SER A 7 2.08 42.39 -20.01
C SER A 7 0.88 41.94 -19.14
N SER A 8 1.17 41.62 -17.88
CA SER A 8 0.23 41.19 -16.83
C SER A 8 -0.71 42.29 -16.29
N ARG A 9 -1.46 42.98 -17.17
CA ARG A 9 -2.34 44.09 -16.76
C ARG A 9 -3.66 44.30 -17.51
N SER A 10 -3.92 43.58 -18.60
CA SER A 10 -5.03 43.94 -19.50
C SER A 10 -6.16 42.92 -19.67
N GLU A 11 -5.90 41.62 -19.78
CA GLU A 11 -6.89 40.59 -20.20
C GLU A 11 -8.27 40.70 -19.52
N MET A 12 -8.33 40.70 -18.19
CA MET A 12 -9.61 40.75 -17.45
C MET A 12 -10.35 42.10 -17.58
N ARG A 13 -9.67 43.16 -18.04
CA ARG A 13 -10.28 44.44 -18.44
C ARG A 13 -10.63 44.46 -19.92
N GLU A 14 -9.84 43.85 -20.79
CA GLU A 14 -10.14 43.71 -22.24
C GLU A 14 -11.42 42.90 -22.49
N LEU A 15 -11.73 41.93 -21.62
CA LEU A 15 -13.04 41.27 -21.57
C LEU A 15 -14.22 42.23 -21.33
N GLN A 16 -14.01 43.41 -20.74
CA GLN A 16 -15.06 44.43 -20.57
C GLN A 16 -15.19 45.35 -21.81
N TYR A 17 -14.18 45.39 -22.68
CA TYR A 17 -14.18 46.19 -23.90
C TYR A 17 -14.58 45.40 -25.15
N THR A 18 -14.41 44.08 -25.15
CA THR A 18 -14.84 43.18 -26.24
C THR A 18 -16.37 43.21 -26.43
N SER A 19 -16.81 43.32 -27.68
CA SER A 19 -18.21 43.58 -28.04
C SER A 19 -19.20 42.50 -27.58
N ALA A 20 -18.76 41.26 -27.38
CA ALA A 20 -19.60 40.15 -26.94
C ALA A 20 -19.80 40.07 -25.41
N VAL A 21 -18.93 40.69 -24.60
CA VAL A 21 -18.80 40.41 -23.15
C VAL A 21 -19.05 41.67 -22.27
N ARG A 22 -19.50 42.77 -22.87
CA ARG A 22 -19.97 43.97 -22.15
C ARG A 22 -21.14 43.65 -21.21
N ASN A 23 -21.21 44.31 -20.05
CA ASN A 23 -22.33 44.13 -19.12
C ASN A 23 -23.69 44.56 -19.70
N ASP A 24 -23.70 45.43 -20.72
CA ASP A 24 -24.91 45.96 -21.34
C ASP A 24 -25.59 45.00 -22.35
N SER A 25 -24.96 43.87 -22.70
CA SER A 25 -25.48 42.94 -23.72
C SER A 25 -26.44 41.86 -23.18
N VAL A 26 -26.67 41.79 -21.87
CA VAL A 26 -27.39 40.68 -21.20
C VAL A 26 -28.42 41.21 -20.21
N SER A 27 -29.61 40.60 -20.20
CA SER A 27 -30.68 40.99 -19.27
C SER A 27 -30.37 40.59 -17.82
N LEU A 28 -30.95 41.32 -16.86
CA LEU A 28 -30.75 41.04 -15.43
C LEU A 28 -31.17 39.62 -15.03
N ASN A 29 -32.20 39.07 -15.71
CA ASN A 29 -32.66 37.70 -15.49
C ASN A 29 -31.63 36.67 -15.96
N GLN A 30 -31.10 36.82 -17.18
CA GLN A 30 -30.05 35.93 -17.71
C GLN A 30 -28.78 35.97 -16.85
N LEU A 31 -28.42 37.13 -16.29
CA LEU A 31 -27.31 37.23 -15.34
C LEU A 31 -27.58 36.44 -14.04
N GLN A 32 -28.83 36.38 -13.57
CA GLN A 32 -29.21 35.53 -12.43
C GLN A 32 -29.22 34.04 -12.81
N GLU A 33 -29.66 33.68 -14.03
CA GLU A 33 -29.60 32.30 -14.55
C GLU A 33 -28.14 31.80 -14.64
N PHE A 34 -27.21 32.59 -15.16
CA PHE A 34 -25.78 32.25 -15.15
C PHE A 34 -25.23 32.08 -13.73
N LYS A 35 -25.64 32.93 -12.77
CA LYS A 35 -25.22 32.80 -11.36
C LYS A 35 -25.78 31.53 -10.71
N ALA A 36 -27.05 31.21 -10.95
CA ALA A 36 -27.67 29.97 -10.50
C ALA A 36 -26.98 28.74 -11.12
N GLN A 37 -26.67 28.77 -12.43
CA GLN A 37 -25.94 27.71 -13.11
C GLN A 37 -24.55 27.48 -12.49
N ILE A 38 -23.78 28.55 -12.24
CA ILE A 38 -22.47 28.48 -11.59
C ILE A 38 -22.58 27.84 -10.20
N LEU A 39 -23.58 28.21 -9.39
CA LEU A 39 -23.76 27.65 -8.05
C LEU A 39 -24.17 26.17 -8.07
N ILE A 40 -25.01 25.76 -9.04
CA ILE A 40 -25.34 24.35 -9.26
C ILE A 40 -24.10 23.55 -9.67
N LEU A 41 -23.28 24.06 -10.59
CA LEU A 41 -22.05 23.41 -11.06
C LEU A 41 -20.96 23.29 -9.98
N LEU A 42 -20.96 24.21 -9.01
CA LEU A 42 -20.06 24.23 -7.84
C LEU A 42 -20.63 23.54 -6.59
N GLU A 43 -21.79 22.88 -6.69
CA GLU A 43 -22.45 22.17 -5.57
C GLU A 43 -22.83 23.08 -4.38
N ASN A 44 -23.13 24.36 -4.67
CA ASN A 44 -23.63 25.40 -3.75
C ASN A 44 -22.78 25.67 -2.48
N PRO A 45 -21.50 26.09 -2.58
CA PRO A 45 -20.70 26.43 -1.40
C PRO A 45 -21.18 27.76 -0.81
N ALA A 46 -21.59 27.75 0.47
CA ALA A 46 -22.23 28.90 1.11
C ALA A 46 -21.39 30.20 1.11
N GLU A 47 -20.06 30.08 1.27
CA GLU A 47 -19.14 31.21 1.18
C GLU A 47 -19.08 31.78 -0.25
N VAL A 48 -18.94 30.89 -1.24
CA VAL A 48 -18.81 31.23 -2.68
C VAL A 48 -20.09 31.86 -3.22
N ALA A 49 -21.27 31.43 -2.75
CA ALA A 49 -22.55 32.05 -3.09
C ALA A 49 -22.59 33.56 -2.79
N SER A 50 -21.93 34.00 -1.72
CA SER A 50 -21.86 35.42 -1.35
C SER A 50 -21.01 36.27 -2.30
N TYR A 51 -20.12 35.64 -3.09
CA TYR A 51 -19.27 36.27 -4.10
C TYR A 51 -19.90 36.16 -5.50
N VAL A 52 -20.37 34.96 -5.91
CA VAL A 52 -21.02 34.72 -7.21
C VAL A 52 -22.20 35.67 -7.43
N ASN A 53 -23.01 35.92 -6.39
CA ASN A 53 -24.12 36.88 -6.46
C ASN A 53 -23.68 38.32 -6.79
N LYS A 54 -22.43 38.69 -6.46
CA LYS A 54 -21.84 40.03 -6.70
C LYS A 54 -21.05 40.14 -8.02
N LEU A 55 -20.76 39.03 -8.71
CA LEU A 55 -19.99 39.05 -9.95
C LEU A 55 -20.72 39.80 -11.09
N SER A 56 -19.93 40.41 -11.98
CA SER A 56 -20.39 41.00 -13.24
C SER A 56 -20.55 39.94 -14.35
N PHE A 57 -21.19 40.29 -15.48
CA PHE A 57 -21.42 39.33 -16.57
C PHE A 57 -20.09 38.79 -17.16
N ALA A 58 -19.12 39.68 -17.38
CA ALA A 58 -17.79 39.30 -17.83
C ALA A 58 -17.10 38.30 -16.87
N GLN A 59 -17.26 38.50 -15.57
CA GLN A 59 -16.70 37.63 -14.53
C GLN A 59 -17.40 36.28 -14.43
N CYS A 60 -18.74 36.24 -14.53
CA CYS A 60 -19.49 34.98 -14.63
C CYS A 60 -19.07 34.20 -15.89
N THR A 61 -18.91 34.87 -17.03
CA THR A 61 -18.50 34.26 -18.29
C THR A 61 -17.08 33.69 -18.22
N TYR A 62 -16.13 34.43 -17.61
CA TYR A 62 -14.77 33.94 -17.36
C TYR A 62 -14.73 32.73 -16.42
N LEU A 63 -15.45 32.78 -15.29
CA LEU A 63 -15.49 31.67 -14.34
C LEU A 63 -16.09 30.40 -14.97
N LEU A 64 -17.14 30.57 -15.78
CA LEU A 64 -17.80 29.48 -16.50
C LEU A 64 -16.90 28.90 -17.62
N SER A 65 -16.12 29.73 -18.32
CA SER A 65 -15.18 29.24 -19.34
C SER A 65 -14.02 28.46 -18.73
N VAL A 66 -13.43 28.92 -17.63
CA VAL A 66 -12.43 28.18 -16.85
C VAL A 66 -13.01 26.85 -16.35
N TYR A 67 -14.23 26.87 -15.78
CA TYR A 67 -14.91 25.65 -15.32
C TYR A 67 -15.03 24.61 -16.43
N TRP A 68 -15.56 24.97 -17.60
CA TRP A 68 -15.75 24.02 -18.70
C TRP A 68 -14.42 23.58 -19.31
N LEU A 69 -13.46 24.49 -19.50
CA LEU A 69 -12.16 24.18 -20.11
C LEU A 69 -11.40 23.13 -19.29
N GLU A 70 -11.27 23.33 -17.98
CA GLU A 70 -10.55 22.41 -17.11
C GLU A 70 -11.34 21.13 -16.82
N THR A 71 -12.67 21.22 -16.67
CA THR A 71 -13.55 20.03 -16.55
C THR A 71 -13.43 19.11 -17.77
N LEU A 72 -13.43 19.67 -18.97
CA LEU A 72 -13.29 18.89 -20.21
C LEU A 72 -11.86 18.38 -20.42
N ARG A 73 -10.85 19.19 -20.08
CA ARG A 73 -9.44 18.77 -20.13
C ARG A 73 -9.18 17.57 -19.22
N VAL A 74 -9.65 17.60 -17.97
CA VAL A 74 -9.45 16.50 -17.02
C VAL A 74 -10.27 15.26 -17.35
N LYS A 75 -11.48 15.41 -17.93
CA LYS A 75 -12.32 14.25 -18.33
C LYS A 75 -11.88 13.57 -19.63
N ASN A 76 -11.41 14.34 -20.61
CA ASN A 76 -11.23 13.86 -21.98
C ASN A 76 -9.76 13.77 -22.43
N SER A 77 -8.79 14.30 -21.66
CA SER A 77 -7.37 14.13 -21.97
C SER A 77 -6.90 12.72 -21.67
N THR A 78 -6.00 12.19 -22.50
CA THR A 78 -5.25 10.96 -22.21
C THR A 78 -4.35 11.12 -20.98
N ILE A 79 -3.85 12.34 -20.73
CA ILE A 79 -3.07 12.72 -19.55
C ILE A 79 -3.81 13.90 -18.88
N PRO A 80 -4.62 13.66 -17.84
CA PRO A 80 -5.26 14.73 -17.09
C PRO A 80 -4.19 15.49 -16.28
N SER A 81 -4.31 16.82 -16.16
CA SER A 81 -3.31 17.65 -15.48
C SER A 81 -3.93 18.65 -14.51
N LEU A 82 -3.33 18.77 -13.32
CA LEU A 82 -3.67 19.79 -12.32
C LEU A 82 -2.84 21.08 -12.44
N GLN A 83 -1.88 21.14 -13.38
CA GLN A 83 -1.01 22.32 -13.52
C GLN A 83 -1.79 23.60 -13.93
N PRO A 84 -2.66 23.60 -14.96
CA PRO A 84 -3.27 24.85 -15.44
C PRO A 84 -4.21 25.51 -14.41
N ILE A 85 -4.89 24.71 -13.59
CA ILE A 85 -5.76 25.24 -12.53
C ILE A 85 -4.97 25.89 -11.38
N LEU A 86 -3.75 25.40 -11.10
CA LEU A 86 -2.83 26.06 -10.17
C LEU A 86 -2.18 27.31 -10.80
N GLU A 87 -1.89 27.33 -12.09
CA GLU A 87 -1.46 28.53 -12.82
C GLU A 87 -2.49 29.68 -12.71
N TYR A 88 -3.79 29.39 -12.89
CA TYR A 88 -4.86 30.39 -12.67
C TYR A 88 -4.93 30.89 -11.22
N LEU A 89 -4.66 30.04 -10.23
CA LEU A 89 -4.66 30.45 -8.81
C LEU A 89 -3.43 31.27 -8.43
N VAL A 90 -2.29 31.03 -9.08
CA VAL A 90 -1.02 31.75 -8.90
C VAL A 90 -1.08 33.18 -9.49
N ASP A 91 -1.96 33.45 -10.46
CA ASP A 91 -2.05 34.79 -11.05
C ASP A 91 -2.38 35.89 -10.03
N SER A 92 -1.49 36.89 -10.00
CA SER A 92 -1.59 38.08 -9.19
C SER A 92 -2.77 38.99 -9.53
N THR A 93 -3.36 38.92 -10.74
CA THR A 93 -4.57 39.72 -11.06
C THR A 93 -5.80 39.14 -10.37
N ILE A 94 -5.94 37.80 -10.36
CA ILE A 94 -7.04 37.08 -9.70
C ILE A 94 -6.90 37.17 -8.16
N GLN A 95 -5.70 37.02 -7.60
CA GLN A 95 -5.46 37.14 -6.15
C GLN A 95 -5.74 38.55 -5.60
N LYS A 96 -5.51 39.61 -6.39
CA LYS A 96 -5.69 41.01 -5.95
C LYS A 96 -7.07 41.58 -6.26
N ASP A 97 -7.96 40.79 -6.86
CA ASP A 97 -9.33 41.22 -7.17
C ASP A 97 -10.21 41.36 -5.91
N LYS A 98 -10.98 42.44 -5.87
CA LYS A 98 -11.90 42.76 -4.77
C LYS A 98 -13.26 42.09 -4.88
N SER A 99 -13.63 41.50 -6.03
CA SER A 99 -14.92 40.81 -6.19
C SER A 99 -14.96 39.40 -5.59
N GLY A 100 -13.79 38.85 -5.21
CA GLY A 100 -13.66 37.49 -4.67
C GLY A 100 -13.49 36.42 -5.75
N MET A 101 -13.06 36.79 -6.96
CA MET A 101 -12.84 35.85 -8.07
C MET A 101 -11.92 34.69 -7.66
N TRP A 102 -10.86 34.94 -6.89
CA TRP A 102 -9.95 33.89 -6.41
C TRP A 102 -10.67 32.75 -5.64
N HIS A 103 -11.64 33.07 -4.77
CA HIS A 103 -12.42 32.06 -4.06
C HIS A 103 -13.33 31.25 -5.01
N CYS A 104 -13.84 31.90 -6.05
CA CYS A 104 -14.66 31.24 -7.06
C CYS A 104 -13.81 30.28 -7.92
N VAL A 105 -12.63 30.72 -8.38
CA VAL A 105 -11.67 29.89 -9.14
C VAL A 105 -11.12 28.75 -8.26
N SER A 106 -10.88 28.98 -6.97
CA SER A 106 -10.48 27.91 -6.04
C SER A 106 -11.57 26.85 -5.87
N SER A 107 -12.85 27.24 -5.90
CA SER A 107 -13.98 26.31 -5.85
C SER A 107 -14.17 25.55 -7.17
N VAL A 108 -13.93 26.19 -8.32
CA VAL A 108 -13.77 25.47 -9.60
C VAL A 108 -12.63 24.46 -9.50
N GLY A 109 -11.49 24.85 -8.91
CA GLY A 109 -10.34 23.96 -8.74
C GLY A 109 -10.61 22.75 -7.86
N ASP A 110 -11.34 22.91 -6.75
CA ASP A 110 -11.81 21.79 -5.94
C ASP A 110 -12.63 20.78 -6.75
N ARG A 111 -13.49 21.28 -7.65
CA ARG A 111 -14.30 20.43 -8.53
C ARG A 111 -13.46 19.75 -9.61
N VAL A 112 -12.53 20.47 -10.24
CA VAL A 112 -11.58 19.91 -11.21
C VAL A 112 -10.70 18.84 -10.56
N PHE A 113 -10.25 19.05 -9.33
CA PHE A 113 -9.49 18.07 -8.55
C PHE A 113 -10.32 16.82 -8.21
N ALA A 114 -11.57 16.99 -7.76
CA ALA A 114 -12.47 15.85 -7.53
C ALA A 114 -12.74 15.05 -8.82
N LEU A 115 -12.81 15.70 -9.98
CA LEU A 115 -12.92 15.04 -11.28
C LEU A 115 -11.61 14.33 -11.69
N PHE A 116 -10.45 14.92 -11.38
CA PHE A 116 -9.13 14.30 -11.60
C PHE A 116 -8.97 13.01 -10.80
N LEU A 117 -9.32 13.02 -9.51
CA LEU A 117 -9.29 11.82 -8.67
C LEU A 117 -10.17 10.70 -9.23
N ASN A 118 -11.33 11.04 -9.80
CA ASN A 118 -12.23 10.07 -10.46
C ASN A 118 -11.66 9.56 -11.80
N ALA A 119 -11.11 10.44 -12.65
CA ALA A 119 -10.47 10.05 -13.89
C ALA A 119 -9.29 9.09 -13.63
N MET A 120 -8.39 9.44 -12.71
CA MET A 120 -7.26 8.58 -12.32
C MET A 120 -7.72 7.28 -11.64
N SER A 121 -8.83 7.30 -10.88
CA SER A 121 -9.44 6.06 -10.33
C SER A 121 -9.97 5.12 -11.41
N SER A 122 -10.36 5.65 -12.58
CA SER A 122 -10.91 4.87 -13.69
C SER A 122 -9.84 4.31 -14.64
N LYS A 123 -8.61 4.83 -14.59
CA LYS A 123 -7.47 4.29 -15.34
C LYS A 123 -7.01 2.93 -14.78
N PRO A 124 -6.58 1.99 -15.64
CA PRO A 124 -6.02 0.70 -15.22
C PRO A 124 -4.76 0.87 -14.36
N LYS A 125 -4.39 -0.19 -13.61
CA LYS A 125 -3.30 -0.17 -12.62
C LYS A 125 -1.95 -0.48 -13.30
N ASP A 126 -1.53 0.46 -14.13
CA ASP A 126 -0.39 0.32 -15.04
C ASP A 126 0.73 1.30 -14.63
N GLU A 127 1.98 0.99 -14.95
CA GLU A 127 3.15 1.83 -14.62
C GLU A 127 3.01 3.28 -15.11
N SER A 128 2.37 3.48 -16.26
CA SER A 128 2.06 4.80 -16.83
C SER A 128 1.20 5.65 -15.89
N ARG A 129 0.15 5.06 -15.29
CA ARG A 129 -0.72 5.76 -14.33
C ARG A 129 0.00 6.04 -13.03
N GLU A 130 0.79 5.10 -12.53
CA GLU A 130 1.58 5.31 -11.31
C GLU A 130 2.58 6.47 -11.50
N LYS A 131 3.25 6.53 -12.66
CA LYS A 131 4.13 7.65 -13.02
C LYS A 131 3.37 8.99 -13.13
N GLU A 132 2.17 9.01 -13.71
CA GLU A 132 1.32 10.23 -13.72
C GLU A 132 0.94 10.68 -12.30
N LEU A 133 0.67 9.76 -11.38
CA LEU A 133 0.35 10.07 -9.98
C LEU A 133 1.59 10.57 -9.22
N GLU A 134 2.77 9.99 -9.46
CA GLU A 134 4.05 10.47 -8.92
C GLU A 134 4.36 11.90 -9.37
N GLU A 135 4.26 12.20 -10.67
CA GLU A 135 4.51 13.54 -11.22
C GLU A 135 3.57 14.59 -10.59
N HIS A 136 2.29 14.25 -10.40
CA HIS A 136 1.34 15.11 -9.70
C HIS A 136 1.65 15.26 -8.20
N ALA A 137 2.10 14.21 -7.52
CA ALA A 137 2.50 14.29 -6.11
C ALA A 137 3.75 15.17 -5.93
N GLN A 138 4.75 15.06 -6.81
CA GLN A 138 5.93 15.93 -6.84
C GLN A 138 5.55 17.39 -7.11
N PHE A 139 4.69 17.65 -8.10
CA PHE A 139 4.17 18.98 -8.39
C PHE A 139 3.46 19.61 -7.19
N LEU A 140 2.65 18.83 -6.45
CA LEU A 140 1.97 19.31 -5.24
C LEU A 140 2.93 19.53 -4.06
N LEU A 141 3.98 18.71 -3.90
CA LEU A 141 5.04 18.92 -2.90
C LEU A 141 5.85 20.21 -3.15
N VAL A 142 6.09 20.57 -4.42
CA VAL A 142 6.71 21.86 -4.77
C VAL A 142 5.76 23.02 -4.45
N ASN A 143 4.49 22.94 -4.88
CA ASN A 143 3.49 23.99 -4.61
C ASN A 143 3.15 24.15 -3.11
N PHE A 144 3.32 23.10 -2.30
CA PHE A 144 3.22 23.19 -0.84
C PHE A 144 4.21 24.20 -0.25
N ASN A 145 5.36 24.41 -0.91
CA ASN A 145 6.42 25.33 -0.47
C ASN A 145 6.38 26.71 -1.16
N HIS A 146 5.33 26.99 -1.95
CA HIS A 146 5.20 28.24 -2.71
C HIS A 146 5.08 29.49 -1.82
N ILE A 147 5.61 30.65 -2.26
CA ILE A 147 5.64 31.91 -1.51
C ILE A 147 4.25 32.34 -0.99
N HIS A 148 3.22 32.19 -1.81
CA HIS A 148 1.85 32.60 -1.45
C HIS A 148 1.16 31.56 -0.54
N LYS A 149 0.86 31.95 0.71
CA LYS A 149 0.18 31.12 1.73
C LYS A 149 -1.18 30.56 1.29
N GLN A 150 -1.87 31.21 0.35
CA GLN A 150 -3.10 30.71 -0.27
C GLN A 150 -2.83 29.46 -1.14
N ILE A 151 -1.78 29.49 -1.96
CA ILE A 151 -1.37 28.35 -2.81
C ILE A 151 -0.92 27.17 -1.95
N ARG A 152 -0.11 27.41 -0.91
CA ARG A 152 0.31 26.35 0.03
C ARG A 152 -0.88 25.57 0.61
N ARG A 153 -1.95 26.27 0.99
CA ARG A 153 -3.20 25.65 1.51
C ARG A 153 -3.95 24.82 0.48
N VAL A 154 -3.99 25.27 -0.78
CA VAL A 154 -4.61 24.50 -1.89
C VAL A 154 -3.77 23.26 -2.19
N ALA A 155 -2.45 23.40 -2.26
CA ALA A 155 -1.52 22.29 -2.48
C ALA A 155 -1.58 21.25 -1.35
N ASP A 156 -1.64 21.68 -0.07
CA ASP A 156 -1.83 20.81 1.08
C ASP A 156 -3.17 20.03 1.02
N LYS A 157 -4.27 20.73 0.71
CA LYS A 157 -5.60 20.12 0.53
C LYS A 157 -5.59 19.06 -0.58
N TYR A 158 -4.98 19.36 -1.73
CA TYR A 158 -4.91 18.42 -2.86
C TYR A 158 -3.93 17.27 -2.58
N LEU A 159 -2.77 17.52 -1.96
CA LEU A 159 -1.82 16.47 -1.57
C LEU A 159 -2.45 15.49 -0.57
N SER A 160 -3.21 16.01 0.40
CA SER A 160 -3.94 15.20 1.37
C SER A 160 -5.03 14.37 0.69
N GLY A 161 -5.90 14.99 -0.11
CA GLY A 161 -6.96 14.27 -0.84
C GLY A 161 -6.44 13.29 -1.91
N LEU A 162 -5.24 13.53 -2.46
CA LEU A 162 -4.56 12.60 -3.36
C LEU A 162 -4.08 11.36 -2.61
N VAL A 163 -3.47 11.53 -1.44
CA VAL A 163 -3.06 10.44 -0.54
C VAL A 163 -4.26 9.66 0.00
N ASP A 164 -5.33 10.34 0.42
CA ASP A 164 -6.57 9.69 0.92
C ASP A 164 -7.20 8.79 -0.16
N ARG A 165 -7.05 9.15 -1.44
CA ARG A 165 -7.55 8.36 -2.57
C ARG A 165 -6.56 7.30 -3.07
N PHE A 166 -5.26 7.60 -3.01
CA PHE A 166 -4.17 6.75 -3.50
C PHE A 166 -3.08 6.58 -2.42
N PRO A 167 -3.33 5.76 -1.37
CA PRO A 167 -2.43 5.69 -0.20
C PRO A 167 -1.00 5.24 -0.52
N HIS A 168 -0.80 4.52 -1.63
CA HIS A 168 0.52 4.03 -2.07
C HIS A 168 1.53 5.16 -2.30
N LEU A 169 1.08 6.39 -2.55
CA LEU A 169 1.96 7.55 -2.75
C LEU A 169 2.74 7.91 -1.48
N LEU A 170 2.26 7.53 -0.29
CA LEU A 170 2.98 7.70 0.98
C LEU A 170 4.31 6.93 1.03
N TRP A 171 4.35 5.73 0.43
CA TRP A 171 5.53 4.86 0.43
C TRP A 171 6.18 4.70 -0.96
N ASN A 172 5.82 5.55 -1.91
CA ASN A 172 6.43 5.58 -3.23
C ASN A 172 7.85 6.18 -3.19
N CYS A 173 8.81 5.55 -3.86
CA CYS A 173 10.21 5.98 -3.84
C CYS A 173 10.44 7.38 -4.43
N ARG A 174 9.84 7.72 -5.57
CA ARG A 174 10.02 9.03 -6.23
C ARG A 174 9.36 10.17 -5.44
N VAL A 175 8.27 9.89 -4.74
CA VAL A 175 7.60 10.85 -3.84
C VAL A 175 8.43 11.06 -2.57
N LEU A 176 8.88 9.98 -1.92
CA LEU A 176 9.72 10.05 -0.72
C LEU A 176 11.06 10.74 -0.98
N TRP A 177 11.77 10.42 -2.08
CA TRP A 177 13.05 11.05 -2.39
C TRP A 177 12.88 12.54 -2.73
N CYS A 178 11.91 12.89 -3.59
CA CYS A 178 11.62 14.29 -3.91
C CYS A 178 11.28 15.11 -2.65
N MET A 179 10.51 14.56 -1.72
CA MET A 179 10.20 15.18 -0.44
C MET A 179 11.45 15.46 0.41
N LEU A 180 12.43 14.54 0.44
CA LEU A 180 13.69 14.73 1.17
C LEU A 180 14.68 15.65 0.44
N ASP A 181 14.70 15.63 -0.89
CA ASP A 181 15.47 16.53 -1.74
C ASP A 181 14.97 17.98 -1.61
N ILE A 182 13.65 18.20 -1.59
CA ILE A 182 13.05 19.51 -1.29
C ILE A 182 13.44 19.98 0.11
N LEU A 183 13.44 19.11 1.12
CA LEU A 183 13.85 19.49 2.48
C LEU A 183 15.34 19.88 2.52
N GLN A 184 16.20 19.23 1.74
CA GLN A 184 17.61 19.64 1.61
C GLN A 184 17.74 21.01 0.94
N VAL A 185 17.01 21.26 -0.15
CA VAL A 185 17.00 22.56 -0.86
C VAL A 185 16.50 23.69 0.05
N LEU A 186 15.43 23.46 0.81
CA LEU A 186 14.89 24.44 1.76
C LEU A 186 15.86 24.67 2.94
N SER A 187 16.52 23.63 3.44
CA SER A 187 17.55 23.79 4.49
C SER A 187 18.75 24.59 4.00
N PHE A 188 19.22 24.34 2.77
CA PHE A 188 20.30 25.12 2.15
C PHE A 188 19.89 26.59 1.95
N SER A 189 18.60 26.89 1.75
CA SER A 189 18.12 28.27 1.65
C SER A 189 18.28 29.11 2.93
N LEU A 190 18.58 28.48 4.07
CA LEU A 190 18.94 29.15 5.33
C LEU A 190 20.42 29.56 5.39
N GLU A 191 21.28 28.93 4.59
CA GLU A 191 22.72 29.26 4.50
C GLU A 191 23.00 30.42 3.52
N LEU A 192 22.02 30.76 2.67
CA LEU A 192 22.11 31.83 1.67
C LEU A 192 21.79 33.21 2.28
N ASP A 193 22.65 34.20 2.02
CA ASP A 193 22.50 35.56 2.53
C ASP A 193 21.11 36.17 2.15
N PRO A 194 20.29 36.61 3.12
CA PRO A 194 19.03 37.28 2.84
C PRO A 194 19.14 38.65 2.12
N ASN A 195 20.34 39.20 1.99
CA ASN A 195 20.59 40.50 1.36
C ASN A 195 20.92 40.41 -0.15
N GLU A 196 21.15 39.20 -0.69
CA GLU A 196 21.34 38.96 -2.13
C GLU A 196 20.00 38.75 -2.85
N GLU A 197 19.99 38.82 -4.20
CA GLU A 197 18.77 38.58 -5.00
C GLU A 197 18.25 37.15 -4.76
N THR A 198 16.97 37.00 -4.40
CA THR A 198 16.38 35.71 -3.99
C THR A 198 16.41 34.67 -5.12
N PRO A 199 17.26 33.62 -5.04
CA PRO A 199 17.41 32.67 -6.14
C PRO A 199 16.24 31.68 -6.19
N THR A 200 15.83 31.31 -7.40
CA THR A 200 14.98 30.12 -7.62
C THR A 200 15.85 28.87 -7.54
N LEU A 201 15.69 28.06 -6.50
CA LEU A 201 16.47 26.84 -6.33
C LEU A 201 15.82 25.67 -7.07
N ASN A 202 16.59 24.96 -7.89
CA ASN A 202 16.11 23.77 -8.61
C ASN A 202 16.05 22.56 -7.67
N VAL A 203 14.96 21.81 -7.72
CA VAL A 203 14.77 20.60 -6.90
C VAL A 203 15.45 19.40 -7.60
N PRO A 204 16.40 18.71 -6.94
CA PRO A 204 17.05 17.52 -7.49
C PRO A 204 16.05 16.50 -8.03
N SER A 205 16.47 15.76 -9.06
CA SER A 205 15.67 14.70 -9.69
C SER A 205 14.35 15.14 -10.35
N THR A 206 14.01 16.44 -10.39
CA THR A 206 12.77 16.96 -11.01
C THR A 206 13.05 18.14 -11.97
N SER A 207 12.04 18.54 -12.75
CA SER A 207 12.08 19.74 -13.61
C SER A 207 11.55 21.00 -12.93
N TYR A 208 11.39 21.00 -11.60
CA TYR A 208 10.74 22.07 -10.85
C TYR A 208 11.72 22.91 -10.03
N SER A 209 11.39 24.18 -9.84
CA SER A 209 12.18 25.15 -9.07
C SER A 209 11.32 25.76 -7.97
N ILE A 210 11.90 25.98 -6.79
CA ILE A 210 11.26 26.64 -5.65
C ILE A 210 11.71 28.11 -5.62
N PRO A 211 10.79 29.08 -5.76
CA PRO A 211 11.08 30.48 -5.49
C PRO A 211 11.08 30.71 -3.97
N LEU A 212 12.16 31.29 -3.43
CA LEU A 212 12.37 31.44 -1.99
C LEU A 212 11.58 32.60 -1.37
N MET A 213 11.38 32.54 -0.05
CA MET A 213 10.91 33.68 0.74
C MET A 213 12.03 34.70 0.93
N ASP A 214 11.68 35.99 0.89
CA ASP A 214 12.66 37.08 1.02
C ASP A 214 13.33 37.10 2.40
N THR A 215 12.55 37.03 3.49
CA THR A 215 13.07 37.09 4.87
C THR A 215 13.48 35.73 5.42
N LEU A 216 14.58 35.69 6.17
CA LEU A 216 15.11 34.46 6.80
C LEU A 216 14.10 33.81 7.74
N GLU A 217 13.42 34.59 8.60
CA GLU A 217 12.34 34.09 9.48
C GLU A 217 11.24 33.35 8.70
N ALA A 218 10.93 33.80 7.48
CA ALA A 218 9.95 33.15 6.62
C ALA A 218 10.50 31.89 5.95
N ARG A 219 11.80 31.85 5.59
CA ARG A 219 12.46 30.61 5.13
C ARG A 219 12.46 29.56 6.25
N GLU A 220 12.83 29.95 7.48
CA GLU A 220 12.78 29.08 8.67
C GLU A 220 11.36 28.56 8.93
N SER A 221 10.34 29.42 8.85
CA SER A 221 8.93 29.00 9.00
C SER A 221 8.54 27.93 7.96
N ILE A 222 9.01 28.04 6.71
CA ILE A 222 8.72 27.04 5.65
C ILE A 222 9.48 25.73 5.90
N VAL A 223 10.75 25.79 6.32
CA VAL A 223 11.53 24.60 6.69
C VAL A 223 10.87 23.86 7.86
N ASN A 224 10.36 24.57 8.86
CA ASN A 224 9.63 23.98 9.99
C ASN A 224 8.27 23.38 9.58
N ASP A 225 7.44 24.12 8.83
CA ASP A 225 6.16 23.62 8.31
C ASP A 225 6.35 22.37 7.44
N PHE A 226 7.36 22.37 6.56
CA PHE A 226 7.62 21.27 5.63
C PHE A 226 8.24 20.05 6.30
N SER A 227 9.24 20.22 7.17
CA SER A 227 9.86 19.09 7.90
C SER A 227 8.84 18.36 8.79
N ALA A 228 7.92 19.09 9.44
CA ALA A 228 6.81 18.50 10.19
C ALA A 228 5.88 17.67 9.27
N ARG A 229 5.57 18.17 8.05
CA ARG A 229 4.78 17.41 7.07
C ARG A 229 5.51 16.17 6.55
N CYS A 230 6.81 16.28 6.27
CA CYS A 230 7.66 15.16 5.85
C CYS A 230 7.68 14.06 6.91
N LEU A 231 7.86 14.43 8.19
CA LEU A 231 7.82 13.51 9.32
C LEU A 231 6.46 12.80 9.42
N GLY A 232 5.35 13.53 9.26
CA GLY A 232 4.01 12.96 9.23
C GLY A 232 3.81 11.94 8.10
N ILE A 233 4.23 12.26 6.88
CA ILE A 233 4.16 11.37 5.71
C ILE A 233 4.95 10.07 5.96
N ILE A 234 6.19 10.16 6.45
CA ILE A 234 7.01 8.98 6.77
C ILE A 234 6.37 8.16 7.90
N GLN A 235 5.78 8.81 8.92
CA GLN A 235 5.11 8.09 10.00
C GLN A 235 3.86 7.34 9.55
N GLU A 236 3.06 7.86 8.60
CA GLU A 236 1.96 7.08 8.02
C GLU A 236 2.47 5.96 7.10
N ALA A 237 3.45 6.24 6.24
CA ALA A 237 4.09 5.24 5.37
C ALA A 237 4.63 4.04 6.18
N MET A 238 5.27 4.30 7.32
CA MET A 238 5.76 3.29 8.27
C MET A 238 4.67 2.47 8.96
N LYS A 239 3.41 2.94 9.02
CA LYS A 239 2.29 2.14 9.55
C LYS A 239 1.71 1.19 8.49
N TRP A 240 1.64 1.64 7.24
CA TRP A 240 1.02 0.89 6.14
C TRP A 240 2.00 -0.07 5.44
N ALA A 241 3.25 0.33 5.22
CA ALA A 241 4.24 -0.42 4.46
C ALA A 241 5.66 -0.26 5.07
N PRO A 242 5.91 -0.73 6.30
CA PRO A 242 7.15 -0.48 7.03
C PRO A 242 8.42 -0.94 6.30
N GLN A 243 8.44 -2.15 5.72
CA GLN A 243 9.64 -2.67 5.07
C GLN A 243 9.93 -1.99 3.73
N ALA A 244 8.91 -1.71 2.92
CA ALA A 244 9.06 -0.92 1.69
C ALA A 244 9.60 0.48 2.01
N THR A 245 8.98 1.19 2.96
CA THR A 245 9.41 2.54 3.38
C THR A 245 10.86 2.53 3.88
N ARG A 246 11.23 1.59 4.77
CA ARG A 246 12.64 1.44 5.21
C ARG A 246 13.58 1.18 4.06
N SER A 247 13.22 0.30 3.13
CA SER A 247 14.08 -0.04 2.00
C SER A 247 14.28 1.14 1.05
N HIS A 248 13.22 1.88 0.71
CA HIS A 248 13.31 3.10 -0.11
C HIS A 248 14.17 4.19 0.57
N LEU A 249 14.11 4.32 1.90
CA LEU A 249 15.00 5.21 2.65
C LEU A 249 16.45 4.70 2.66
N GLN A 250 16.69 3.40 2.87
CA GLN A 250 18.05 2.81 2.78
C GLN A 250 18.68 3.00 1.40
N ASP A 251 17.90 2.98 0.32
CA ASP A 251 18.40 3.19 -1.03
C ASP A 251 18.69 4.68 -1.31
N TYR A 252 17.88 5.60 -0.77
CA TYR A 252 18.19 7.05 -0.74
C TYR A 252 19.56 7.31 -0.08
N LEU A 253 19.80 6.71 1.09
CA LEU A 253 21.07 6.80 1.82
C LEU A 253 22.29 6.28 1.01
N ASN A 254 22.09 5.40 0.02
CA ASN A 254 23.16 4.91 -0.86
C ASN A 254 23.27 5.69 -2.18
N LYS A 255 22.26 6.49 -2.56
CA LYS A 255 22.19 7.22 -3.83
C LYS A 255 22.67 8.66 -3.74
N ILE A 256 22.60 9.28 -2.57
CA ILE A 256 23.27 10.57 -2.33
C ILE A 256 24.78 10.34 -2.51
N PRO A 257 25.44 10.98 -3.50
CA PRO A 257 26.90 10.95 -3.57
C PRO A 257 27.46 11.61 -2.30
N SER A 258 28.60 11.13 -1.80
CA SER A 258 29.25 11.71 -0.61
C SER A 258 29.75 13.13 -0.91
N SER A 259 28.84 14.10 -0.81
CA SER A 259 29.07 15.52 -1.05
C SER A 259 30.00 16.08 0.02
N GLY A 260 30.77 17.13 -0.32
CA GLY A 260 31.61 17.84 0.65
C GLY A 260 30.83 18.56 1.77
N GLN A 261 29.50 18.59 1.66
CA GLN A 261 28.58 19.03 2.71
C GLN A 261 28.38 17.88 3.71
N TRP A 262 29.01 18.00 4.88
CA TRP A 262 28.88 17.05 6.00
C TRP A 262 27.48 17.03 6.65
N HIS A 263 26.56 17.88 6.18
CA HIS A 263 25.20 17.99 6.67
C HIS A 263 24.19 17.87 5.53
N HIS A 264 23.25 16.94 5.66
CA HIS A 264 22.14 16.74 4.72
C HIS A 264 20.85 16.55 5.52
N SER A 265 20.03 17.60 5.61
CA SER A 265 18.85 17.68 6.48
C SER A 265 17.77 16.65 6.09
N GLY A 266 17.61 16.38 4.78
CA GLY A 266 16.79 15.25 4.31
C GLY A 266 17.28 13.88 4.79
N LEU A 267 18.59 13.72 5.01
CA LEU A 267 19.21 12.48 5.49
C LEU A 267 19.09 12.32 7.01
N ALA A 268 19.25 13.43 7.73
CA ALA A 268 18.97 13.51 9.16
C ALA A 268 17.51 13.12 9.44
N LEU A 269 16.54 13.72 8.74
CA LEU A 269 15.13 13.36 8.93
C LEU A 269 14.83 11.90 8.55
N ALA A 270 15.41 11.39 7.45
CA ALA A 270 15.24 10.00 7.04
C ALA A 270 15.78 9.00 8.07
N THR A 271 16.92 9.30 8.71
CA THR A 271 17.50 8.44 9.74
C THR A 271 16.78 8.57 11.08
N GLU A 272 16.46 9.79 11.52
CA GLU A 272 15.70 10.03 12.75
C GLU A 272 14.31 9.38 12.70
N SER A 273 13.53 9.60 11.64
CA SER A 273 12.17 9.05 11.51
C SER A 273 12.13 7.52 11.52
N VAL A 274 13.16 6.86 10.99
CA VAL A 274 13.33 5.40 11.10
C VAL A 274 13.65 4.98 12.54
N LEU A 275 14.58 5.68 13.20
CA LEU A 275 15.02 5.35 14.56
C LEU A 275 13.95 5.63 15.63
N MET A 276 13.11 6.66 15.42
CA MET A 276 11.95 6.98 16.26
C MET A 276 10.71 6.14 15.93
N SER A 277 10.71 5.39 14.82
CA SER A 277 9.59 4.54 14.43
C SER A 277 9.29 3.50 15.51
N LYS A 278 8.01 3.34 15.87
CA LYS A 278 7.53 2.39 16.89
C LYS A 278 7.56 0.93 16.43
N GLY A 279 8.33 0.62 15.38
CA GLY A 279 8.48 -0.72 14.82
C GLY A 279 9.11 -1.69 15.83
N LEU A 280 8.37 -2.75 16.14
CA LEU A 280 8.82 -3.84 17.00
C LEU A 280 9.62 -4.87 16.18
N ASN A 281 10.77 -5.28 16.69
CA ASN A 281 11.54 -6.40 16.14
C ASN A 281 10.77 -7.72 16.29
N LEU A 282 11.17 -8.74 15.51
CA LEU A 282 10.47 -10.04 15.40
C LEU A 282 10.12 -10.67 16.76
N HIS A 283 11.03 -10.63 17.74
CA HIS A 283 10.84 -11.24 19.06
C HIS A 283 9.97 -10.40 20.01
N SER A 284 9.76 -9.12 19.74
CA SER A 284 8.94 -8.22 20.56
C SER A 284 7.54 -7.95 19.98
N ALA A 285 7.37 -8.05 18.67
CA ALA A 285 6.07 -7.90 17.99
C ALA A 285 4.91 -8.75 18.58
N PRO A 286 5.08 -10.03 18.98
CA PRO A 286 4.01 -10.82 19.59
C PRO A 286 3.87 -10.64 21.12
N LEU A 287 4.63 -9.75 21.75
CA LEU A 287 4.56 -9.53 23.20
C LEU A 287 3.39 -8.62 23.60
N SER A 288 2.87 -8.77 24.82
CA SER A 288 1.77 -7.93 25.31
C SER A 288 2.27 -6.55 25.74
N ILE A 289 1.42 -5.54 25.58
CA ILE A 289 1.72 -4.11 25.84
C ILE A 289 2.38 -3.92 27.22
N ASN A 290 1.82 -4.49 28.29
CA ASN A 290 2.33 -4.42 29.67
C ASN A 290 3.75 -5.02 29.86
N THR A 291 4.21 -5.86 28.94
CA THR A 291 5.59 -6.41 28.91
C THR A 291 6.51 -5.63 27.97
N LEU A 292 5.94 -4.96 26.96
CA LEU A 292 6.66 -3.99 26.13
C LEU A 292 6.98 -2.74 26.94
N GLU A 293 6.01 -2.08 27.57
CA GLU A 293 6.20 -0.83 28.35
C GLU A 293 7.40 -0.89 29.31
N LYS A 294 7.59 -2.03 29.99
CA LYS A 294 8.70 -2.26 30.95
C LYS A 294 10.09 -2.46 30.33
N ARG A 295 10.20 -2.66 29.01
CA ARG A 295 11.48 -2.87 28.31
C ARG A 295 12.03 -1.56 27.74
N PRO A 296 13.36 -1.34 27.70
CA PRO A 296 13.96 -0.19 27.01
C PRO A 296 13.73 -0.26 25.50
N LEU A 297 13.86 0.88 24.80
CA LEU A 297 13.62 0.97 23.35
C LEU A 297 14.55 0.07 22.54
N CYS A 298 15.84 -0.03 22.88
CA CYS A 298 16.81 -0.87 22.19
C CYS A 298 16.53 -2.39 22.24
N VAL A 299 15.65 -2.87 23.13
CA VAL A 299 15.20 -4.27 23.19
C VAL A 299 13.92 -4.49 22.36
N LYS A 300 13.26 -3.41 21.95
CA LYS A 300 12.04 -3.41 21.12
C LYS A 300 12.32 -3.09 19.66
N SER A 301 13.20 -2.12 19.40
CA SER A 301 13.36 -1.53 18.08
C SER A 301 14.09 -2.46 17.13
N ASP A 302 13.90 -2.18 15.84
CA ASP A 302 14.52 -2.86 14.70
C ASP A 302 15.72 -2.05 14.15
N SER A 303 16.24 -1.12 14.97
CA SER A 303 17.24 -0.13 14.59
C SER A 303 18.57 -0.75 14.15
N SER A 304 18.97 -1.85 14.78
CA SER A 304 20.18 -2.59 14.42
C SER A 304 20.06 -3.23 13.04
N TYR A 305 18.93 -3.86 12.73
CA TYR A 305 18.64 -4.45 11.41
C TYR A 305 18.70 -3.39 10.30
N PHE A 306 18.08 -2.23 10.51
CA PHE A 306 18.13 -1.13 9.55
C PHE A 306 19.58 -0.67 9.23
N VAL A 307 20.44 -0.54 10.25
CA VAL A 307 21.83 -0.13 10.09
C VAL A 307 22.70 -1.26 9.48
N SER A 308 22.49 -2.52 9.88
CA SER A 308 23.21 -3.64 9.27
C SER A 308 22.86 -3.80 7.79
N THR A 309 21.59 -3.84 7.43
CA THR A 309 21.16 -3.97 6.02
C THR A 309 21.64 -2.80 5.17
N LEU A 310 21.64 -1.57 5.71
CA LEU A 310 22.25 -0.40 5.05
C LEU A 310 23.74 -0.64 4.77
N SER A 311 24.53 -0.97 5.79
CA SER A 311 25.98 -1.20 5.64
C SER A 311 26.32 -2.37 4.71
N LEU A 312 25.47 -3.41 4.65
CA LEU A 312 25.61 -4.50 3.69
C LEU A 312 25.40 -4.00 2.25
N ARG A 313 24.35 -3.22 1.98
CA ARG A 313 24.12 -2.57 0.66
C ARG A 313 25.35 -1.76 0.22
N SER A 314 25.85 -0.89 1.09
CA SER A 314 27.03 -0.05 0.79
C SER A 314 28.29 -0.90 0.56
N LYS A 315 28.56 -1.88 1.43
CA LYS A 315 29.70 -2.80 1.32
C LYS A 315 29.69 -3.56 -0.01
N PHE A 316 28.58 -4.18 -0.37
CA PHE A 316 28.51 -5.07 -1.54
C PHE A 316 28.39 -4.30 -2.86
N SER A 317 27.71 -3.15 -2.87
CA SER A 317 27.78 -2.19 -3.98
C SER A 317 29.22 -1.70 -4.23
N GLY A 318 29.94 -1.36 -3.15
CA GLY A 318 31.36 -0.98 -3.21
C GLY A 318 32.27 -2.11 -3.70
N GLN A 319 32.03 -3.36 -3.28
CA GLN A 319 32.78 -4.53 -3.77
C GLN A 319 32.57 -4.75 -5.28
N VAL A 320 31.33 -4.73 -5.76
CA VAL A 320 31.02 -4.89 -7.20
C VAL A 320 31.61 -3.75 -8.02
N THR A 321 31.50 -2.51 -7.53
CA THR A 321 32.16 -1.34 -8.16
C THR A 321 33.67 -1.56 -8.25
N GLY A 322 34.30 -2.09 -7.19
CA GLY A 322 35.71 -2.46 -7.17
C GLY A 322 36.09 -3.57 -8.18
N MET A 323 35.22 -4.57 -8.38
CA MET A 323 35.44 -5.63 -9.36
C MET A 323 35.39 -5.10 -10.80
N PHE A 324 34.55 -4.11 -11.10
CA PHE A 324 34.55 -3.42 -12.39
C PHE A 324 35.78 -2.52 -12.57
N THR A 325 36.20 -1.77 -11.54
CA THR A 325 37.42 -0.93 -11.65
C THR A 325 38.72 -1.74 -11.75
N ALA A 326 38.70 -3.02 -11.38
CA ALA A 326 39.81 -3.96 -11.63
C ALA A 326 39.98 -4.36 -13.11
N GLY A 327 39.11 -3.89 -14.02
CA GLY A 327 39.25 -4.09 -15.48
C GLY A 327 38.81 -5.47 -15.98
N VAL A 328 38.10 -6.26 -15.17
CA VAL A 328 37.54 -7.56 -15.55
C VAL A 328 36.26 -7.35 -16.38
N LEU A 329 36.06 -8.16 -17.43
CA LEU A 329 34.84 -8.11 -18.25
C LEU A 329 33.59 -8.44 -17.42
N GLU A 330 32.52 -7.65 -17.59
CA GLU A 330 31.28 -7.80 -16.81
C GLU A 330 30.73 -9.24 -16.84
N SER A 331 30.78 -9.90 -18.01
CA SER A 331 30.35 -11.29 -18.19
C SER A 331 31.15 -12.28 -17.35
N GLN A 332 32.47 -12.08 -17.20
CA GLN A 332 33.34 -12.95 -16.40
C GLN A 332 33.10 -12.75 -14.90
N VAL A 333 32.85 -11.51 -14.47
CA VAL A 333 32.38 -11.20 -13.11
C VAL A 333 31.04 -11.88 -12.83
N MET A 334 30.11 -11.82 -13.79
CA MET A 334 28.79 -12.43 -13.66
C MET A 334 28.85 -13.95 -13.55
N GLU A 335 29.60 -14.63 -14.42
CA GLU A 335 29.68 -16.10 -14.40
C GLU A 335 30.43 -16.62 -13.15
N SER A 336 31.51 -15.96 -12.72
CA SER A 336 32.21 -16.34 -11.48
C SER A 336 31.38 -16.13 -10.21
N VAL A 337 30.60 -15.05 -10.12
CA VAL A 337 29.68 -14.83 -8.98
C VAL A 337 28.50 -15.83 -8.99
N ILE A 338 27.99 -16.19 -10.16
CA ILE A 338 26.97 -17.23 -10.33
C ILE A 338 27.49 -18.60 -9.85
N GLU A 339 28.70 -18.97 -10.25
CA GLU A 339 29.35 -20.20 -9.78
C GLU A 339 29.59 -20.18 -8.26
N GLU A 340 29.99 -19.04 -7.69
CA GLU A 340 30.21 -18.91 -6.25
C GLU A 340 28.92 -19.11 -5.42
N VAL A 341 27.76 -18.63 -5.90
CA VAL A 341 26.46 -18.90 -5.25
C VAL A 341 26.11 -20.40 -5.30
N TRP A 342 26.20 -21.04 -6.46
CA TRP A 342 25.88 -22.47 -6.58
C TRP A 342 26.87 -23.36 -5.82
N ASN A 343 28.16 -23.05 -5.84
CA ASN A 343 29.16 -23.76 -5.04
C ASN A 343 28.94 -23.57 -3.54
N SER A 344 28.43 -22.41 -3.10
CA SER A 344 28.01 -22.19 -1.70
C SER A 344 26.78 -23.01 -1.31
N CYS A 345 25.83 -23.21 -2.23
CA CYS A 345 24.69 -24.12 -2.03
C CYS A 345 25.17 -25.58 -1.92
N ASN A 346 26.02 -26.03 -2.86
CA ASN A 346 26.56 -27.40 -2.91
C ASN A 346 27.38 -27.75 -1.67
N THR A 347 28.21 -26.82 -1.18
CA THR A 347 28.98 -26.96 0.07
C THR A 347 28.15 -26.72 1.34
N LYS A 348 26.88 -26.30 1.20
CA LYS A 348 25.95 -25.94 2.29
C LYS A 348 26.50 -24.89 3.26
N SER A 349 27.40 -24.03 2.77
CA SER A 349 28.05 -22.99 3.56
C SER A 349 27.21 -21.71 3.59
N THR A 350 26.47 -21.51 4.68
CA THR A 350 25.56 -20.36 4.87
C THR A 350 26.29 -19.01 4.85
N THR A 351 27.52 -18.94 5.36
CA THR A 351 28.33 -17.71 5.33
C THR A 351 28.82 -17.35 3.94
N ASN A 352 29.20 -18.35 3.14
CA ASN A 352 29.69 -18.13 1.78
C ASN A 352 28.50 -17.77 0.88
N TYR A 353 27.39 -18.50 1.02
CA TYR A 353 26.12 -18.21 0.37
C TYR A 353 25.67 -16.77 0.63
N HIS A 354 25.71 -16.33 1.89
CA HIS A 354 25.31 -14.97 2.25
C HIS A 354 26.17 -13.92 1.53
N ASN A 355 27.49 -14.04 1.57
CA ASN A 355 28.37 -13.09 0.87
C ASN A 355 28.25 -13.18 -0.66
N ALA A 356 28.00 -14.37 -1.23
CA ALA A 356 27.85 -14.57 -2.67
C ALA A 356 26.52 -14.01 -3.20
N LEU A 357 25.39 -14.28 -2.53
CA LEU A 357 24.07 -13.78 -2.93
C LEU A 357 23.96 -12.26 -2.83
N TRP A 358 24.54 -11.65 -1.80
CA TRP A 358 24.63 -10.20 -1.69
C TRP A 358 25.49 -9.58 -2.81
N ARG A 359 26.58 -10.22 -3.23
CA ARG A 359 27.37 -9.80 -4.42
C ARG A 359 26.59 -9.98 -5.72
N ALA A 360 25.88 -11.10 -5.90
CA ALA A 360 25.02 -11.34 -7.05
C ALA A 360 23.92 -10.28 -7.17
N THR A 361 23.34 -9.86 -6.05
CA THR A 361 22.29 -8.82 -5.99
C THR A 361 22.86 -7.43 -6.26
N ALA A 362 24.02 -7.09 -5.70
CA ALA A 362 24.72 -5.85 -6.02
C ALA A 362 25.07 -5.77 -7.52
N LEU A 363 25.55 -6.88 -8.11
CA LEU A 363 25.86 -6.97 -9.54
C LEU A 363 24.62 -6.79 -10.41
N LEU A 364 23.49 -7.42 -10.04
CA LEU A 364 22.20 -7.29 -10.72
C LEU A 364 21.68 -5.84 -10.70
N ILE A 365 21.97 -5.08 -9.65
CA ILE A 365 21.61 -3.67 -9.54
C ILE A 365 22.50 -2.81 -10.42
N SER A 366 23.83 -3.02 -10.42
CA SER A 366 24.79 -2.24 -11.20
C SER A 366 24.76 -2.52 -12.70
N THR A 367 24.54 -3.76 -13.14
CA THR A 367 24.50 -4.14 -14.57
C THR A 367 23.21 -3.67 -15.24
N LYS A 368 23.34 -3.03 -16.41
CA LYS A 368 22.20 -2.49 -17.19
C LYS A 368 21.43 -3.61 -17.92
N GLY A 369 20.11 -3.43 -18.05
CA GLY A 369 19.22 -4.42 -18.65
C GLY A 369 18.82 -5.55 -17.68
N SER A 370 18.32 -6.66 -18.22
CA SER A 370 17.85 -7.83 -17.47
C SER A 370 18.72 -9.08 -17.66
N PRO A 371 19.81 -9.25 -16.88
CA PRO A 371 20.68 -10.42 -16.98
C PRO A 371 20.01 -11.67 -16.36
N ARG A 372 19.17 -12.34 -17.15
CA ARG A 372 18.30 -13.46 -16.72
C ARG A 372 19.01 -14.56 -15.92
N LYS A 373 20.25 -14.95 -16.29
CA LYS A 373 21.04 -15.93 -15.53
C LYS A 373 21.19 -15.52 -14.05
N LEU A 374 21.50 -14.25 -13.81
CA LEU A 374 21.79 -13.69 -12.48
C LEU A 374 20.50 -13.48 -11.67
N LEU A 375 19.44 -12.98 -12.33
CA LEU A 375 18.10 -12.83 -11.75
C LEU A 375 17.51 -14.18 -11.32
N HIS A 376 17.66 -15.22 -12.14
CA HIS A 376 17.29 -16.60 -11.80
C HIS A 376 18.06 -17.11 -10.56
N VAL A 377 19.38 -16.90 -10.48
CA VAL A 377 20.18 -17.30 -9.30
C VAL A 377 19.70 -16.61 -8.01
N VAL A 378 19.38 -15.32 -8.08
CA VAL A 378 18.85 -14.54 -6.94
C VAL A 378 17.43 -15.00 -6.55
N ALA A 379 16.64 -15.52 -7.49
CA ALA A 379 15.27 -16.01 -7.26
C ALA A 379 15.16 -17.51 -6.87
N TRP A 380 16.18 -18.34 -7.13
CA TRP A 380 16.10 -19.81 -6.96
C TRP A 380 17.11 -20.42 -5.98
N SER A 381 18.27 -19.80 -5.70
CA SER A 381 19.36 -20.46 -4.95
C SER A 381 18.98 -20.91 -3.52
N GLN A 382 18.01 -20.24 -2.89
CA GLN A 382 17.44 -20.59 -1.59
C GLN A 382 16.59 -21.87 -1.58
N LEU A 383 16.24 -22.44 -2.75
CA LEU A 383 15.58 -23.75 -2.85
C LEU A 383 16.55 -24.91 -2.66
N GLU A 384 17.79 -24.77 -3.16
CA GLU A 384 18.83 -25.79 -2.99
C GLU A 384 19.47 -25.70 -1.60
N LEU A 385 19.64 -24.48 -1.07
CA LEU A 385 20.02 -24.25 0.33
C LEU A 385 18.81 -23.91 1.21
N PHE A 386 17.81 -24.81 1.25
CA PHE A 386 16.53 -24.62 1.96
C PHE A 386 16.70 -24.53 3.49
N THR A 387 17.10 -23.35 3.98
CA THR A 387 17.38 -23.04 5.39
C THR A 387 16.90 -21.64 5.75
N GLU A 388 16.57 -21.43 7.03
CA GLU A 388 16.06 -20.17 7.55
C GLU A 388 17.00 -18.98 7.31
N THR A 389 18.31 -19.18 7.47
CA THR A 389 19.34 -18.14 7.29
C THR A 389 19.60 -17.80 5.82
N ALA A 390 19.59 -18.81 4.94
CA ALA A 390 19.72 -18.61 3.50
C ALA A 390 18.52 -17.83 2.94
N LEU A 391 17.29 -18.19 3.35
CA LEU A 391 16.09 -17.48 2.90
C LEU A 391 15.96 -16.09 3.54
N SER A 392 16.35 -15.90 4.79
CA SER A 392 16.38 -14.54 5.40
C SER A 392 17.32 -13.62 4.60
N THR A 393 18.50 -14.12 4.21
CA THR A 393 19.42 -13.38 3.34
C THR A 393 18.81 -13.12 1.95
N ALA A 394 18.10 -14.10 1.38
CA ALA A 394 17.43 -13.92 0.09
C ALA A 394 16.35 -12.85 0.17
N LEU A 395 15.53 -12.82 1.24
CA LEU A 395 14.53 -11.78 1.47
C LEU A 395 15.15 -10.38 1.57
N GLU A 396 16.27 -10.21 2.29
CA GLU A 396 17.03 -8.95 2.34
C GLU A 396 17.46 -8.49 0.92
N CYS A 397 17.95 -9.44 0.12
CA CYS A 397 18.39 -9.21 -1.26
C CYS A 397 17.21 -8.85 -2.18
N TRP A 398 16.07 -9.55 -2.07
CA TRP A 398 14.85 -9.29 -2.84
C TRP A 398 14.26 -7.91 -2.53
N GLN A 399 14.18 -7.56 -1.25
CA GLN A 399 13.75 -6.22 -0.82
C GLN A 399 14.67 -5.13 -1.39
N TRP A 400 15.98 -5.34 -1.42
CA TRP A 400 16.92 -4.40 -2.04
C TRP A 400 16.74 -4.31 -3.56
N LEU A 401 16.65 -5.45 -4.26
CA LEU A 401 16.47 -5.51 -5.72
C LEU A 401 15.23 -4.75 -6.19
N ILE A 402 14.06 -5.07 -5.61
CA ILE A 402 12.76 -4.44 -5.94
C ILE A 402 12.81 -2.92 -5.70
N THR A 403 13.57 -2.48 -4.70
CA THR A 403 13.73 -1.07 -4.35
C THR A 403 14.64 -0.31 -5.31
N ALA A 404 15.78 -0.92 -5.68
CA ALA A 404 16.82 -0.26 -6.46
C ALA A 404 16.57 -0.33 -7.99
N ARG A 405 15.90 -1.41 -8.44
CA ARG A 405 15.58 -1.75 -9.84
C ARG A 405 14.12 -2.14 -10.01
N PRO A 406 13.16 -1.19 -9.87
CA PRO A 406 11.74 -1.47 -10.10
C PRO A 406 11.44 -1.91 -11.54
N ASP A 407 12.32 -1.58 -12.50
CA ASP A 407 12.27 -2.05 -13.89
C ASP A 407 12.39 -3.59 -14.01
N LEU A 408 13.03 -4.24 -13.05
CA LEU A 408 13.16 -5.71 -13.00
C LEU A 408 12.11 -6.38 -12.10
N GLU A 409 11.24 -5.62 -11.42
CA GLU A 409 10.35 -6.17 -10.39
C GLU A 409 9.40 -7.23 -10.94
N LEU A 410 8.78 -7.00 -12.11
CA LEU A 410 7.85 -7.96 -12.71
C LEU A 410 8.56 -9.24 -13.21
N GLU A 411 9.70 -9.11 -13.88
CA GLU A 411 10.51 -10.28 -14.30
C GLU A 411 11.02 -11.08 -13.10
N PHE A 412 11.45 -10.39 -12.03
CA PHE A 412 11.90 -11.02 -10.79
C PHE A 412 10.76 -11.76 -10.06
N LEU A 413 9.56 -11.16 -9.97
CA LEU A 413 8.41 -11.82 -9.34
C LEU A 413 7.96 -13.07 -10.11
N GLN A 414 8.07 -13.07 -11.45
CA GLN A 414 7.77 -14.27 -12.26
C GLN A 414 8.72 -15.44 -11.93
N GLU A 415 10.03 -15.21 -11.94
CA GLU A 415 11.02 -16.23 -11.56
C GLU A 415 10.85 -16.67 -10.09
N LEU A 416 10.57 -15.73 -9.18
CA LEU A 416 10.32 -16.04 -7.76
C LEU A 416 9.06 -16.90 -7.56
N PHE A 417 8.00 -16.68 -8.34
CA PHE A 417 6.78 -17.48 -8.26
C PHE A 417 6.94 -18.85 -8.91
N ALA A 418 7.76 -18.97 -9.96
CA ALA A 418 8.20 -20.27 -10.48
C ALA A 418 9.07 -21.05 -9.46
N ALA A 419 9.96 -20.36 -8.74
CA ALA A 419 10.71 -20.94 -7.63
C ALA A 419 9.79 -21.40 -6.48
N TRP A 420 8.75 -20.63 -6.15
CA TRP A 420 7.74 -21.03 -5.18
C TRP A 420 6.96 -22.29 -5.64
N GLN A 421 6.53 -22.36 -6.90
CA GLN A 421 5.88 -23.54 -7.50
C GLN A 421 6.79 -24.77 -7.40
N CYS A 422 8.07 -24.65 -7.76
CA CYS A 422 9.07 -25.71 -7.58
C CYS A 422 9.17 -26.20 -6.12
N SER A 423 8.97 -25.33 -5.12
CA SER A 423 8.92 -25.76 -3.71
C SER A 423 7.68 -26.59 -3.35
N VAL A 424 6.55 -26.40 -4.06
CA VAL A 424 5.35 -27.23 -3.96
C VAL A 424 5.60 -28.59 -4.62
N ASP A 425 6.14 -28.59 -5.85
CA ASP A 425 6.37 -29.80 -6.65
C ASP A 425 7.43 -30.72 -6.04
N LYS A 426 8.54 -30.14 -5.55
CA LYS A 426 9.57 -30.84 -4.74
C LYS A 426 9.07 -31.26 -3.34
N ARG A 427 7.85 -30.90 -2.95
CA ARG A 427 7.23 -31.18 -1.63
C ARG A 427 8.12 -30.74 -0.46
N LEU A 428 8.63 -29.52 -0.51
CA LEU A 428 9.47 -28.95 0.55
C LEU A 428 8.61 -28.38 1.70
N GLY A 429 9.13 -28.40 2.92
CA GLY A 429 8.59 -27.67 4.09
C GLY A 429 7.08 -27.82 4.29
N LEU A 430 6.31 -26.76 4.00
CA LEU A 430 4.85 -26.72 4.14
C LEU A 430 4.12 -27.77 3.27
N PHE A 431 4.73 -28.17 2.15
CA PHE A 431 4.19 -29.13 1.18
C PHE A 431 4.79 -30.54 1.35
N SER A 432 5.58 -30.75 2.41
CA SER A 432 6.18 -32.06 2.72
C SER A 432 5.15 -33.10 3.14
N VAL A 433 5.42 -34.35 2.75
CA VAL A 433 4.60 -35.52 3.15
C VAL A 433 4.67 -35.68 4.67
N GLU A 434 3.52 -35.98 5.28
CA GLU A 434 3.42 -36.24 6.72
C GLU A 434 4.30 -37.42 7.14
N ALA A 435 5.23 -37.18 8.07
CA ALA A 435 6.08 -38.23 8.62
C ALA A 435 5.22 -39.18 9.47
N HIS A 436 5.32 -40.48 9.22
CA HIS A 436 4.61 -41.47 10.03
C HIS A 436 5.15 -41.48 11.46
N GLU A 437 4.39 -40.91 12.40
CA GLU A 437 4.65 -40.98 13.84
C GLU A 437 4.22 -42.34 14.39
N VAL A 438 5.02 -42.93 15.29
CA VAL A 438 4.68 -44.22 15.90
C VAL A 438 3.67 -43.97 17.02
N SER A 439 2.52 -44.65 16.96
CA SER A 439 1.49 -44.53 18.01
C SER A 439 2.07 -44.98 19.36
N PRO A 440 1.93 -44.18 20.44
CA PRO A 440 2.42 -44.57 21.77
C PRO A 440 1.67 -45.78 22.36
N LEU A 441 0.54 -46.17 21.77
CA LEU A 441 -0.22 -47.38 22.10
C LEU A 441 0.31 -48.65 21.39
N ALA A 442 1.22 -48.49 20.42
CA ALA A 442 1.79 -49.56 19.59
C ALA A 442 3.30 -49.37 19.41
N ALA A 443 3.99 -48.98 20.49
CA ALA A 443 5.44 -48.85 20.53
C ALA A 443 6.13 -50.21 20.31
N TYR A 444 7.17 -50.24 19.48
CA TYR A 444 7.99 -51.41 19.20
C TYR A 444 9.45 -51.15 19.61
N GLU A 445 10.24 -52.21 19.79
CA GLU A 445 11.63 -52.08 20.23
C GLU A 445 12.49 -51.35 19.19
N GLY A 446 13.18 -50.29 19.61
CA GLY A 446 13.89 -49.37 18.72
C GLY A 446 13.04 -48.23 18.11
N CYS A 447 11.74 -48.12 18.45
CA CYS A 447 10.98 -46.92 18.08
C CYS A 447 11.35 -45.71 18.96
N VAL A 448 11.35 -44.52 18.36
CA VAL A 448 11.60 -43.25 19.05
C VAL A 448 10.29 -42.46 19.08
N LEU A 449 9.70 -42.32 20.27
CA LEU A 449 8.43 -41.62 20.50
C LEU A 449 8.63 -40.10 20.61
N GLU A 450 9.30 -39.52 19.61
CA GLU A 450 9.48 -38.07 19.46
C GLU A 450 8.61 -37.54 18.32
N PRO A 451 8.00 -36.34 18.47
CA PRO A 451 7.20 -35.74 17.41
C PRO A 451 8.08 -35.33 16.23
N ARG A 452 7.56 -35.44 15.01
CA ARG A 452 8.32 -35.21 13.76
C ARG A 452 7.78 -34.00 12.97
N PRO A 453 8.01 -32.76 13.46
CA PRO A 453 7.49 -31.57 12.81
C PRO A 453 8.13 -31.34 11.42
N PRO A 454 7.35 -30.91 10.41
CA PRO A 454 7.90 -30.48 9.13
C PRO A 454 8.71 -29.18 9.30
N TYR A 455 9.82 -29.06 8.56
CA TYR A 455 10.67 -27.86 8.60
C TYR A 455 10.05 -26.72 7.76
N VAL A 456 9.11 -25.99 8.37
CA VAL A 456 8.36 -24.91 7.71
C VAL A 456 8.98 -23.52 7.87
N ALA A 457 10.06 -23.36 8.63
CA ALA A 457 10.65 -22.04 8.94
C ALA A 457 10.96 -21.20 7.68
N PRO A 458 11.50 -21.76 6.57
CA PRO A 458 11.69 -20.99 5.35
C PRO A 458 10.35 -20.57 4.71
N HIS A 459 9.40 -21.48 4.48
CA HIS A 459 8.06 -21.11 3.98
C HIS A 459 7.39 -20.05 4.86
N ASN A 460 7.57 -20.10 6.19
CA ASN A 460 7.04 -19.12 7.13
C ASN A 460 7.56 -17.69 6.87
N ILE A 461 8.84 -17.54 6.48
CA ILE A 461 9.46 -16.26 6.08
C ILE A 461 8.98 -15.83 4.69
N TRP A 462 8.99 -16.74 3.72
CA TRP A 462 8.55 -16.45 2.34
C TRP A 462 7.09 -15.96 2.32
N ILE A 463 6.22 -16.57 3.15
CA ILE A 463 4.81 -16.17 3.29
C ILE A 463 4.66 -14.81 3.98
N LYS A 464 5.59 -14.38 4.87
CA LYS A 464 5.60 -13.00 5.39
C LYS A 464 5.83 -12.01 4.24
N PHE A 465 6.84 -12.25 3.41
CA PHE A 465 7.10 -11.45 2.21
C PHE A 465 5.94 -11.44 1.20
N LEU A 466 5.33 -12.60 0.91
CA LEU A 466 4.12 -12.67 0.07
C LEU A 466 2.93 -11.90 0.65
N THR A 467 2.81 -11.81 1.98
CA THR A 467 1.78 -11.00 2.65
C THR A 467 2.06 -9.51 2.48
N GLU A 468 3.31 -9.06 2.63
CA GLU A 468 3.73 -7.67 2.38
C GLU A 468 3.52 -7.28 0.89
N LEU A 469 3.78 -8.21 -0.04
CA LEU A 469 3.47 -8.01 -1.46
C LEU A 469 1.97 -7.89 -1.72
N VAL A 470 1.12 -8.75 -1.15
CA VAL A 470 -0.36 -8.60 -1.29
C VAL A 470 -0.87 -7.32 -0.63
N GLU A 471 -0.30 -6.91 0.51
CA GLU A 471 -0.71 -5.70 1.21
C GLU A 471 -0.26 -4.40 0.48
N THR A 472 0.71 -4.47 -0.44
CA THR A 472 1.15 -3.33 -1.28
C THR A 472 0.61 -3.37 -2.72
N ALA A 473 0.73 -4.51 -3.42
CA ALA A 473 0.36 -4.69 -4.83
C ALA A 473 -1.11 -4.34 -5.14
N LYS A 474 -2.02 -4.57 -4.18
CA LYS A 474 -3.45 -4.23 -4.31
C LYS A 474 -3.72 -2.77 -4.73
N TYR A 475 -2.78 -1.86 -4.47
CA TYR A 475 -2.92 -0.44 -4.78
C TYR A 475 -2.30 -0.03 -6.13
N ASN A 476 -1.12 -0.54 -6.50
CA ASN A 476 -0.30 0.04 -7.56
C ASN A 476 -0.34 -0.69 -8.92
N ASN A 477 -0.32 -2.02 -8.96
CA ASN A 477 -0.17 -2.77 -10.21
C ASN A 477 -1.07 -4.03 -10.26
N GLN A 478 -1.80 -4.22 -11.37
CA GLN A 478 -2.71 -5.37 -11.52
C GLN A 478 -1.96 -6.67 -11.84
N ASP A 479 -0.93 -6.65 -12.68
CA ASP A 479 -0.17 -7.85 -13.07
C ASP A 479 0.39 -8.59 -11.83
N LYS A 480 0.93 -7.85 -10.87
CA LYS A 480 1.40 -8.38 -9.57
C LYS A 480 0.28 -9.11 -8.84
N VAL A 481 -0.93 -8.53 -8.82
CA VAL A 481 -2.10 -9.13 -8.15
C VAL A 481 -2.56 -10.40 -8.86
N ASP A 482 -2.60 -10.40 -10.19
CA ASP A 482 -3.02 -11.56 -10.97
C ASP A 482 -1.96 -12.68 -10.92
N MET A 483 -0.67 -12.34 -10.89
CA MET A 483 0.42 -13.29 -10.61
C MET A 483 0.35 -13.87 -9.19
N LEU A 484 0.07 -13.04 -8.16
CA LEU A 484 -0.14 -13.50 -6.78
C LEU A 484 -1.39 -14.39 -6.64
N ALA A 485 -2.47 -14.08 -7.36
CA ALA A 485 -3.66 -14.91 -7.42
C ALA A 485 -3.37 -16.28 -8.05
N ASN A 486 -2.58 -16.31 -9.13
CA ASN A 486 -2.11 -17.55 -9.75
C ASN A 486 -1.25 -18.38 -8.77
N LEU A 487 -0.30 -17.76 -8.06
CA LEU A 487 0.50 -18.43 -7.02
C LEU A 487 -0.38 -19.08 -5.93
N LEU A 488 -1.45 -18.39 -5.50
CA LEU A 488 -2.42 -18.92 -4.55
C LEU A 488 -3.27 -20.04 -5.15
N HIS A 489 -3.69 -19.94 -6.41
CA HIS A 489 -4.38 -21.03 -7.12
C HIS A 489 -3.53 -22.30 -7.24
N TYR A 490 -2.21 -22.19 -7.47
CA TYR A 490 -1.31 -23.34 -7.53
C TYR A 490 -0.99 -23.95 -6.16
N SER A 491 -0.91 -23.13 -5.10
CA SER A 491 -0.51 -23.60 -3.75
C SER A 491 -1.66 -24.03 -2.84
N LEU A 492 -2.91 -23.78 -3.23
CA LEU A 492 -4.12 -24.17 -2.47
C LEU A 492 -4.94 -25.23 -3.21
N PHE A 493 -5.26 -26.32 -2.50
CA PHE A 493 -5.94 -27.50 -3.06
C PHE A 493 -7.44 -27.47 -2.71
N MET A 494 -8.30 -28.05 -3.56
CA MET A 494 -9.75 -28.19 -3.28
C MET A 494 -10.11 -29.52 -2.60
N LEU A 495 -9.13 -30.40 -2.40
CA LEU A 495 -9.30 -31.72 -1.80
C LEU A 495 -9.37 -31.61 -0.28
N VAL A 496 -10.24 -32.41 0.34
CA VAL A 496 -10.44 -32.46 1.79
C VAL A 496 -10.31 -33.90 2.26
N GLY A 497 -9.35 -34.18 3.15
CA GLY A 497 -9.28 -35.45 3.88
C GLY A 497 -8.73 -36.66 3.11
N GLY A 498 -7.92 -36.45 2.06
CA GLY A 498 -7.25 -37.52 1.31
C GLY A 498 -5.74 -37.58 1.57
N THR A 499 -5.15 -38.79 1.53
CA THR A 499 -3.70 -39.05 1.68
C THR A 499 -2.95 -39.24 0.36
N ASN A 500 -3.67 -39.59 -0.72
CA ASN A 500 -3.07 -40.12 -1.95
C ASN A 500 -2.71 -39.05 -3.00
N GLN A 501 -3.02 -37.78 -2.73
CA GLN A 501 -2.80 -36.65 -3.63
C GLN A 501 -2.03 -35.54 -2.89
N PRO A 502 -1.31 -34.64 -3.58
CA PRO A 502 -0.61 -33.54 -2.91
C PRO A 502 -1.57 -32.69 -2.09
N HIS A 503 -1.23 -32.48 -0.82
CA HIS A 503 -1.91 -31.59 0.11
C HIS A 503 -0.85 -30.85 0.94
N GLN A 504 -1.24 -29.73 1.56
CA GLN A 504 -0.40 -29.09 2.57
C GLN A 504 -0.33 -29.98 3.82
N ASN A 505 0.83 -30.00 4.48
CA ASN A 505 1.04 -30.79 5.69
C ASN A 505 0.06 -30.35 6.80
N ARG A 506 -0.57 -31.32 7.49
CA ARG A 506 -1.56 -31.08 8.55
C ARG A 506 -0.98 -31.13 9.97
N HIS A 507 0.31 -31.41 10.14
CA HIS A 507 0.96 -31.40 11.46
C HIS A 507 0.94 -29.99 12.08
N VAL A 508 0.70 -29.89 13.39
CA VAL A 508 0.44 -28.61 14.08
C VAL A 508 1.56 -27.56 13.91
N ALA A 509 2.82 -27.97 13.79
CA ALA A 509 3.92 -27.03 13.53
C ALA A 509 3.85 -26.28 12.18
N ALA A 510 3.03 -26.74 11.23
CA ALA A 510 2.81 -26.06 9.95
C ALA A 510 1.70 -24.98 10.00
N VAL A 511 1.00 -24.85 11.12
CA VAL A 511 -0.21 -24.03 11.27
C VAL A 511 0.02 -22.54 10.99
N GLY A 512 1.05 -21.91 11.55
CA GLY A 512 1.35 -20.49 11.30
C GLY A 512 1.60 -20.18 9.83
N ALA A 513 2.37 -21.03 9.14
CA ALA A 513 2.60 -20.90 7.71
C ALA A 513 1.30 -21.10 6.91
N ARG A 514 0.58 -22.21 7.15
CA ARG A 514 -0.68 -22.57 6.48
C ARG A 514 -1.74 -21.47 6.62
N PHE A 515 -2.06 -21.07 7.84
CA PHE A 515 -3.10 -20.07 8.09
C PHE A 515 -2.67 -18.63 7.74
N ARG A 516 -1.37 -18.33 7.65
CA ARG A 516 -0.91 -17.04 7.08
C ARG A 516 -1.09 -17.01 5.56
N LEU A 517 -0.79 -18.11 4.85
CA LEU A 517 -1.04 -18.22 3.41
C LEU A 517 -2.53 -18.11 3.10
N LEU A 518 -3.39 -18.77 3.90
CA LEU A 518 -4.85 -18.63 3.79
C LEU A 518 -5.33 -17.21 4.13
N SER A 519 -4.73 -16.53 5.13
CA SER A 519 -5.03 -15.12 5.45
C SER A 519 -4.64 -14.18 4.30
N CYS A 520 -3.51 -14.44 3.64
CA CYS A 520 -3.04 -13.69 2.48
C CYS A 520 -4.04 -13.83 1.32
N GLY A 521 -4.50 -15.05 1.03
CA GLY A 521 -5.55 -15.30 0.04
C GLY A 521 -6.90 -14.63 0.38
N LEU A 522 -7.34 -14.66 1.64
CA LEU A 522 -8.55 -13.94 2.05
C LEU A 522 -8.42 -12.42 1.90
N SER A 523 -7.25 -11.85 2.22
CA SER A 523 -6.98 -10.42 2.04
C SER A 523 -7.11 -10.00 0.56
N LEU A 524 -6.61 -10.83 -0.36
CA LEU A 524 -6.73 -10.62 -1.80
C LEU A 524 -8.18 -10.75 -2.31
N LEU A 525 -8.97 -11.69 -1.75
CA LEU A 525 -10.39 -11.86 -2.08
C LEU A 525 -11.28 -10.71 -1.56
N GLN A 526 -10.98 -10.19 -0.37
CA GLN A 526 -11.73 -9.10 0.26
C GLN A 526 -11.41 -7.73 -0.34
N GLY A 527 -10.35 -7.63 -1.14
CA GLY A 527 -10.13 -6.49 -2.04
C GLY A 527 -11.02 -6.55 -3.29
N ASP A 528 -11.53 -5.38 -3.70
CA ASP A 528 -12.09 -5.14 -5.04
C ASP A 528 -10.96 -4.96 -6.07
N VAL A 529 -10.03 -5.92 -6.10
CA VAL A 529 -8.85 -5.92 -6.99
C VAL A 529 -8.84 -7.12 -7.91
N LEU A 530 -9.26 -8.29 -7.42
CA LEU A 530 -9.62 -9.40 -8.29
C LEU A 530 -10.98 -9.10 -8.93
N THR A 531 -11.01 -9.14 -10.26
CA THR A 531 -12.22 -8.98 -11.08
C THR A 531 -13.29 -9.99 -10.66
N ARG A 532 -14.57 -9.59 -10.73
CA ARG A 532 -15.70 -10.49 -10.46
C ARG A 532 -15.70 -11.58 -11.54
N SER A 533 -15.35 -12.80 -11.12
CA SER A 533 -14.97 -13.88 -12.02
C SER A 533 -15.13 -15.24 -11.33
N LEU A 534 -15.24 -16.30 -12.13
CA LEU A 534 -15.22 -17.68 -11.64
C LEU A 534 -13.93 -17.97 -10.85
N ALA A 535 -12.79 -17.40 -11.25
CA ALA A 535 -11.51 -17.52 -10.54
C ALA A 535 -11.60 -17.01 -9.09
N LYS A 536 -12.26 -15.86 -8.84
CA LYS A 536 -12.48 -15.32 -7.49
C LYS A 536 -13.28 -16.30 -6.59
N ASN A 537 -14.23 -17.02 -7.17
CA ASN A 537 -15.01 -18.04 -6.44
C ASN A 537 -14.22 -19.34 -6.23
N VAL A 538 -13.50 -19.83 -7.25
CA VAL A 538 -12.61 -21.01 -7.15
C VAL A 538 -11.47 -20.79 -6.15
N LEU A 539 -10.92 -19.57 -6.05
CA LEU A 539 -9.92 -19.23 -5.04
C LEU A 539 -10.50 -19.29 -3.61
N ARG A 540 -11.73 -18.79 -3.44
CA ARG A 540 -12.44 -18.87 -2.14
C ARG A 540 -12.72 -20.32 -1.74
N GLU A 541 -13.17 -21.15 -2.68
CA GLU A 541 -13.37 -22.59 -2.47
C GLU A 541 -12.06 -23.30 -2.08
N ARG A 542 -10.95 -23.04 -2.79
CA ARG A 542 -9.61 -23.54 -2.44
C ARG A 542 -9.18 -23.15 -1.02
N ILE A 543 -9.44 -21.92 -0.59
CA ILE A 543 -9.12 -21.45 0.77
C ILE A 543 -9.96 -22.20 1.81
N TYR A 544 -11.27 -22.35 1.58
CA TYR A 544 -12.16 -23.06 2.50
C TYR A 544 -11.84 -24.56 2.56
N CYS A 545 -11.60 -25.24 1.43
CA CYS A 545 -11.19 -26.63 1.41
C CYS A 545 -9.82 -26.84 2.07
N THR A 546 -8.82 -25.99 1.79
CA THR A 546 -7.50 -26.08 2.45
C THR A 546 -7.58 -25.79 3.96
N CYS A 547 -8.56 -24.99 4.41
CA CYS A 547 -8.89 -24.81 5.83
C CYS A 547 -9.52 -26.08 6.44
N LEU A 548 -10.53 -26.67 5.79
CA LEU A 548 -11.20 -27.89 6.25
C LEU A 548 -10.27 -29.11 6.28
N ASP A 549 -9.40 -29.24 5.29
CA ASP A 549 -8.43 -30.34 5.17
C ASP A 549 -7.47 -30.43 6.38
N TYR A 550 -7.13 -29.30 7.01
CA TYR A 550 -6.33 -29.30 8.23
C TYR A 550 -7.05 -30.05 9.38
N PHE A 551 -8.37 -29.85 9.50
CA PHE A 551 -9.19 -30.48 10.54
C PHE A 551 -9.52 -31.95 10.26
N CYS A 552 -9.09 -32.52 9.13
CA CYS A 552 -9.14 -33.95 8.86
C CYS A 552 -8.03 -34.74 9.58
N SER A 553 -7.03 -34.06 10.15
CA SER A 553 -5.95 -34.68 10.94
C SER A 553 -6.38 -35.03 12.37
N PRO A 554 -5.84 -36.10 13.00
CA PRO A 554 -5.99 -36.31 14.43
C PRO A 554 -5.46 -35.12 15.25
N LYS A 555 -6.10 -34.86 16.40
CA LYS A 555 -5.77 -33.72 17.27
C LYS A 555 -4.41 -33.92 17.96
N GLN A 556 -3.35 -33.34 17.40
CA GLN A 556 -2.01 -33.27 17.99
C GLN A 556 -1.86 -32.07 18.94
N CYS A 557 -0.86 -32.13 19.82
CA CYS A 557 -0.41 -30.99 20.63
C CYS A 557 0.66 -30.16 19.87
N PRO A 558 0.74 -28.83 20.07
CA PRO A 558 1.80 -28.02 19.47
C PRO A 558 3.20 -28.42 19.98
N THR A 559 4.15 -28.55 19.05
CA THR A 559 5.58 -28.83 19.36
C THR A 559 6.38 -27.55 19.65
N GLN A 560 5.98 -26.44 19.03
CA GLN A 560 6.52 -25.08 19.16
C GLN A 560 6.42 -24.57 20.61
N ARG A 561 7.26 -23.60 20.99
CA ARG A 561 7.29 -23.08 22.38
C ARG A 561 7.38 -21.55 22.45
N GLY A 562 6.85 -20.99 23.54
CA GLY A 562 7.09 -19.60 23.93
C GLY A 562 6.57 -18.53 22.96
N VAL A 563 7.45 -18.03 22.09
CA VAL A 563 7.20 -16.90 21.19
C VAL A 563 6.64 -17.36 19.85
N GLU A 564 7.15 -18.46 19.29
CA GLU A 564 6.70 -19.04 18.01
C GLU A 564 5.23 -19.46 18.07
N LEU A 565 4.89 -20.31 19.04
CA LEU A 565 3.51 -20.75 19.29
C LEU A 565 2.56 -19.57 19.53
N ARG A 566 3.08 -18.46 20.08
CA ARG A 566 2.30 -17.24 20.25
C ARG A 566 2.07 -16.52 18.92
N GLU A 567 3.07 -16.44 18.03
CA GLU A 567 2.91 -15.89 16.68
C GLU A 567 1.84 -16.70 15.92
N ASP A 568 1.91 -18.03 15.94
CA ASP A 568 0.97 -18.93 15.28
C ASP A 568 -0.47 -18.78 15.82
N ILE A 569 -0.64 -18.64 17.13
CA ILE A 569 -1.95 -18.35 17.74
C ILE A 569 -2.50 -16.98 17.29
N HIS A 570 -1.65 -15.94 17.15
CA HIS A 570 -2.11 -14.65 16.61
C HIS A 570 -2.46 -14.74 15.12
N VAL A 571 -1.77 -15.59 14.33
CA VAL A 571 -2.15 -15.87 12.93
C VAL A 571 -3.53 -16.55 12.88
N LEU A 572 -3.78 -17.56 13.72
CA LEU A 572 -5.10 -18.21 13.79
C LEU A 572 -6.21 -17.23 14.17
N ILE A 573 -5.96 -16.32 15.12
CA ILE A 573 -6.92 -15.29 15.53
C ILE A 573 -7.16 -14.27 14.40
N LYS A 574 -6.10 -13.80 13.71
CA LYS A 574 -6.23 -12.92 12.52
C LYS A 574 -7.07 -13.62 11.44
N PHE A 575 -6.74 -14.87 11.10
CA PHE A 575 -7.46 -15.66 10.11
C PHE A 575 -8.94 -15.83 10.47
N TRP A 576 -9.25 -16.21 11.72
CA TRP A 576 -10.64 -16.41 12.16
C TRP A 576 -11.46 -15.11 12.09
N LEU A 577 -10.88 -13.97 12.50
CA LEU A 577 -11.52 -12.66 12.38
C LEU A 577 -11.78 -12.29 10.91
N THR A 578 -10.77 -12.45 10.04
CA THR A 578 -10.88 -12.17 8.59
C THR A 578 -11.90 -13.08 7.90
N MET A 579 -11.95 -14.37 8.26
CA MET A 579 -12.92 -15.34 7.77
C MET A 579 -14.34 -15.01 8.28
N HIS A 580 -14.49 -14.57 9.53
CA HIS A 580 -15.79 -14.15 10.08
C HIS A 580 -16.32 -12.86 9.42
N SER A 581 -15.44 -11.92 9.04
CA SER A 581 -15.84 -10.76 8.22
C SER A 581 -16.19 -11.10 6.77
N ASP A 582 -15.69 -12.23 6.24
CA ASP A 582 -15.88 -12.65 4.84
C ASP A 582 -17.36 -12.81 4.44
N LYS A 583 -18.24 -13.10 5.43
CA LYS A 583 -19.70 -13.14 5.27
C LYS A 583 -20.27 -11.86 4.60
N LYS A 584 -19.68 -10.69 4.83
CA LYS A 584 -20.09 -9.44 4.17
C LYS A 584 -19.77 -9.45 2.67
N TYR A 585 -18.56 -9.90 2.34
CA TYR A 585 -18.05 -9.95 0.97
C TYR A 585 -18.73 -11.04 0.14
N LEU A 586 -19.06 -12.18 0.74
CA LEU A 586 -19.92 -13.22 0.14
C LEU A 586 -21.26 -12.65 -0.34
N LEU A 587 -21.99 -11.96 0.53
CA LEU A 587 -23.27 -11.32 0.18
C LEU A 587 -23.11 -10.28 -0.92
N ALA A 588 -22.05 -9.45 -0.86
CA ALA A 588 -21.76 -8.45 -1.88
C ALA A 588 -21.40 -9.05 -3.26
N SER A 589 -20.77 -10.24 -3.30
CA SER A 589 -20.57 -10.98 -4.56
C SER A 589 -21.87 -11.59 -5.09
N VAL A 590 -22.65 -12.29 -4.26
CA VAL A 590 -23.85 -13.02 -4.72
C VAL A 590 -24.96 -12.07 -5.20
N ILE A 591 -25.14 -10.91 -4.56
CA ILE A 591 -26.09 -9.88 -5.01
C ILE A 591 -25.57 -9.17 -6.28
N GLY A 592 -24.28 -9.28 -6.58
CA GLY A 592 -23.64 -8.69 -7.75
C GLY A 592 -23.80 -9.45 -9.06
N ASP A 593 -24.14 -10.74 -9.00
CA ASP A 593 -24.33 -11.60 -10.18
C ASP A 593 -25.81 -11.65 -10.65
N LEU A 594 -26.70 -10.89 -10.01
CA LEU A 594 -28.13 -10.79 -10.35
C LEU A 594 -28.50 -9.34 -10.70
N ASP A 595 -28.52 -9.04 -11.99
CA ASP A 595 -28.64 -7.67 -12.53
C ASP A 595 -29.91 -6.94 -12.08
N VAL A 596 -29.76 -5.98 -11.15
CA VAL A 596 -30.84 -5.12 -10.63
C VAL A 596 -31.40 -4.17 -11.72
N THR A 597 -30.68 -4.05 -12.85
CA THR A 597 -31.08 -3.25 -14.03
C THR A 597 -32.16 -3.91 -14.89
N ALA A 598 -32.35 -5.24 -14.82
CA ALA A 598 -33.19 -5.97 -15.76
C ALA A 598 -34.69 -6.05 -15.39
N ILE A 599 -35.08 -5.80 -14.14
CA ILE A 599 -36.43 -6.14 -13.62
C ILE A 599 -37.33 -4.91 -13.39
N MET A 600 -36.78 -3.71 -13.25
CA MET A 600 -37.56 -2.48 -13.00
C MET A 600 -37.77 -1.60 -14.25
N GLY A 601 -37.56 -2.15 -15.44
CA GLY A 601 -37.31 -1.39 -16.67
C GLY A 601 -38.22 -1.65 -17.87
N ASN A 602 -39.41 -2.24 -17.73
CA ASN A 602 -40.53 -2.09 -18.69
C ASN A 602 -41.79 -2.90 -18.31
N GLN A 603 -42.89 -2.22 -17.96
CA GLN A 603 -44.24 -2.55 -18.46
C GLN A 603 -45.29 -1.51 -18.00
N SER A 604 -45.80 -0.74 -18.95
CA SER A 604 -47.03 0.05 -18.80
C SER A 604 -47.80 0.06 -20.12
N ILE A 605 -49.01 -0.52 -20.11
CA ILE A 605 -50.18 -0.25 -20.99
C ILE A 605 -51.33 -1.21 -20.59
N SER A 606 -52.57 -0.77 -20.85
CA SER A 606 -53.86 -1.46 -20.55
C SER A 606 -54.14 -2.69 -21.45
N GLY A 607 -55.09 -3.60 -21.15
CA GLY A 607 -56.02 -3.71 -20.02
C GLY A 607 -57.25 -4.62 -20.32
N SER A 608 -58.26 -4.60 -19.44
CA SER A 608 -59.63 -5.14 -19.59
C SER A 608 -59.89 -6.66 -19.80
N SER A 609 -60.21 -7.34 -18.68
CA SER A 609 -61.51 -8.03 -18.40
C SER A 609 -61.87 -9.47 -18.85
N VAL A 610 -62.67 -10.12 -17.97
CA VAL A 610 -63.57 -11.30 -18.12
C VAL A 610 -63.01 -12.72 -17.85
N ASN A 611 -63.45 -13.29 -16.70
CA ASN A 611 -64.03 -14.63 -16.38
C ASN A 611 -63.77 -15.87 -17.32
N ASP A 612 -63.78 -17.14 -16.90
CA ASP A 612 -64.25 -17.81 -15.66
C ASP A 612 -63.76 -19.30 -15.53
N THR A 613 -63.91 -19.92 -14.35
CA THR A 613 -63.97 -21.40 -14.07
C THR A 613 -62.75 -22.32 -14.40
N LYS A 614 -62.45 -23.45 -13.71
CA LYS A 614 -63.04 -24.12 -12.50
C LYS A 614 -62.09 -25.12 -11.79
N LEU A 615 -62.15 -25.12 -10.44
CA LEU A 615 -62.11 -26.26 -9.47
C LEU A 615 -61.11 -27.45 -9.59
N GLN A 616 -60.23 -27.58 -8.59
CA GLN A 616 -60.31 -28.47 -7.39
C GLN A 616 -59.22 -27.98 -6.39
N GLY A 617 -59.29 -28.03 -5.05
CA GLY A 617 -59.92 -28.96 -4.09
C GLY A 617 -58.77 -29.73 -3.39
N THR A 618 -58.46 -29.64 -2.09
CA THR A 618 -59.25 -29.29 -0.88
C THR A 618 -58.46 -28.51 0.21
N SER A 619 -59.18 -27.92 1.18
CA SER A 619 -58.71 -27.20 2.40
C SER A 619 -58.36 -28.15 3.58
N ILE A 620 -57.96 -27.77 4.82
CA ILE A 620 -58.25 -26.69 5.82
C ILE A 620 -56.97 -26.57 6.73
N THR A 621 -56.60 -25.52 7.50
CA THR A 621 -57.18 -24.25 8.06
C THR A 621 -56.35 -23.02 7.59
N GLY A 622 -56.19 -21.81 8.21
CA GLY A 622 -56.59 -21.15 9.47
C GLY A 622 -55.51 -21.10 10.58
N SER A 623 -55.33 -20.04 11.39
CA SER A 623 -55.94 -18.68 11.39
C SER A 623 -55.03 -17.60 12.02
N ASP A 624 -55.13 -16.38 11.47
CA ASP A 624 -54.92 -15.04 12.06
C ASP A 624 -53.57 -14.54 12.61
N LEU A 625 -53.41 -13.21 12.51
CA LEU A 625 -52.30 -12.36 12.97
C LEU A 625 -52.87 -11.27 13.90
N PRO A 626 -52.16 -10.80 14.94
CA PRO A 626 -51.61 -9.43 14.83
C PRO A 626 -50.34 -9.10 15.63
N LYS A 627 -49.52 -8.20 15.04
CA LYS A 627 -48.71 -7.09 15.61
C LYS A 627 -48.01 -7.22 17.00
N THR A 628 -46.74 -6.81 16.99
CA THR A 628 -45.84 -6.44 18.12
C THR A 628 -45.32 -7.59 19.01
N GLY A 629 -44.04 -7.54 19.38
CA GLY A 629 -43.41 -8.52 20.28
C GLY A 629 -41.90 -8.63 20.10
N TRP A 630 -41.14 -8.26 21.13
CA TRP A 630 -39.69 -8.09 21.16
C TRP A 630 -38.81 -9.33 20.88
N ILE A 631 -37.58 -9.01 20.47
CA ILE A 631 -36.31 -9.74 20.61
C ILE A 631 -36.32 -10.83 21.70
N ASN A 632 -35.86 -12.03 21.34
CA ASN A 632 -35.55 -13.11 22.28
C ASN A 632 -34.05 -13.47 22.23
N THR A 633 -33.25 -12.75 23.02
CA THR A 633 -31.86 -13.13 23.36
C THR A 633 -31.83 -13.62 24.79
N VAL A 634 -31.49 -14.89 25.00
CA VAL A 634 -31.39 -15.48 26.36
C VAL A 634 -30.23 -14.80 27.12
N PRO A 635 -30.47 -14.22 28.30
CA PRO A 635 -29.44 -13.47 29.02
C PRO A 635 -28.53 -14.39 29.83
N LEU A 636 -27.22 -14.15 29.77
CA LEU A 636 -26.27 -14.59 30.80
C LEU A 636 -25.97 -13.40 31.72
N SER A 637 -26.39 -13.54 32.98
CA SER A 637 -26.34 -12.47 33.98
C SER A 637 -24.91 -12.19 34.47
N ALA A 638 -24.48 -10.94 34.38
CA ALA A 638 -23.33 -10.44 35.13
C ALA A 638 -23.79 -9.85 36.46
N SER A 639 -23.21 -10.31 37.58
CA SER A 639 -23.34 -9.70 38.90
C SER A 639 -21.99 -9.73 39.63
N THR A 640 -21.66 -8.64 40.32
CA THR A 640 -20.29 -8.33 40.76
C THR A 640 -20.00 -8.68 42.22
N ASN A 641 -18.72 -8.96 42.49
CA ASN A 641 -17.98 -8.72 43.73
C ASN A 641 -18.54 -9.23 45.08
N THR A 642 -17.91 -10.27 45.63
CA THR A 642 -17.56 -10.33 47.06
C THR A 642 -16.13 -10.89 47.26
N LEU A 643 -15.46 -10.48 48.34
CA LEU A 643 -14.08 -10.87 48.66
C LEU A 643 -14.01 -12.25 49.35
N THR A 644 -12.89 -12.97 49.21
CA THR A 644 -12.22 -13.58 50.38
C THR A 644 -10.73 -14.00 50.20
N LYS A 645 -9.88 -13.38 51.02
CA LYS A 645 -8.73 -13.89 51.80
C LYS A 645 -8.02 -15.22 51.40
N ARG A 646 -6.68 -15.09 51.25
CA ARG A 646 -5.59 -16.00 51.73
C ARG A 646 -5.96 -17.46 52.06
N SER A 647 -5.41 -18.40 51.30
CA SER A 647 -5.28 -19.81 51.73
C SER A 647 -4.22 -19.98 52.82
N THR A 648 -4.59 -20.61 53.94
CA THR A 648 -3.66 -20.99 55.02
C THR A 648 -3.24 -22.46 54.92
N ARG A 649 -1.95 -22.69 55.13
CA ARG A 649 -1.28 -24.00 55.18
C ARG A 649 -1.88 -24.90 56.27
N SER A 650 -2.61 -25.95 55.88
CA SER A 650 -3.02 -27.02 56.81
C SER A 650 -1.85 -27.94 57.14
N LYS A 651 -1.84 -28.51 58.35
CA LYS A 651 -0.84 -29.49 58.82
C LYS A 651 -1.43 -30.90 58.74
N ARG A 652 -0.60 -31.92 58.48
CA ARG A 652 -0.91 -33.29 58.89
C ARG A 652 -1.04 -33.34 60.41
N GLN A 653 -2.05 -34.04 60.91
CA GLN A 653 -2.00 -34.71 62.21
C GLN A 653 -1.92 -36.23 61.98
N ILE A 654 -1.37 -36.91 62.99
CA ILE A 654 -1.20 -38.36 63.07
C ILE A 654 -2.28 -38.89 64.03
N ASN A 655 -2.75 -40.12 63.79
CA ASN A 655 -3.34 -41.10 64.72
C ASN A 655 -3.93 -42.23 63.85
N ASN A 656 -3.72 -43.53 64.08
CA ASN A 656 -2.82 -44.22 65.02
C ASN A 656 -1.97 -45.24 64.25
#